data_AF-A0AAW0LCJ1-F1
#
_entry.id   AF-A0AAW0LCJ1-F1
#
_cell.length_a   1.000
_cell.length_b   1.000
_cell.length_c   1.000
_cell.angle_alpha   90.00
_cell.angle_beta   90.00
_cell.angle_gamma   90.00
#
_symmetry.space_group_name_H-M   'P 1'
#
loop_
_entity.id
_entity.type
_entity.pdbx_description
1 polymer ?
#
loop_
_entity_poly.entity_id
_entity_poly.type
_entity_poly.pdbx_seq_one_letter_code
_entity_poly.pdbx_strand_id
1 'polypeptide(L)'
;MQVCRLGRDMIHAYYLTLSRNFGVQALAKSLKSQLKFPRKYPISSESRGALVVLEGLDRSGKTSQSSRLLSYLEGLGHSAELLRFPDRSTNVGQMISSYLSNKSQLDDHTIHLLFSANRWEKRSLMETKLKTRTTLIVDRYSYSGVAFSSAKGLGVEWCKAPEVGLLAPDLVLYLDIQPEDDDRTSSTVDACQPIEDIEKQLQELVLESVMMCQKGKPLANLWSVQAFGKSLKSQLNFPHKCPIGQIQMANTNNSIVSGCNSESRGALVVLEGLDRSGKTSQSSRLLTYLEGLGHSVELWRFPDRSTNVGQMISSYLSNKSQLDDHTIHLLFSANHGIMSTWVFMFPLSIIYWDKNLSDYVYKHTFDCGWTLLRSLMETKLKTGTTLIVDRYSYSGVAFSSAKGLGDEWCKAPEIGLLAPDLVLYLDIQPEKAAERGGYGAEKYEQLEFQRKVAQCYQVLHDASWKIVDACQPIEDIEKQLQELVLECVMACQKGKPLANLWSELTNIGQDNVSHDTFANLERPLDKRVEKERVSKRKNEDNMSYKFTGILNGIEEGKKTNDKEIEILEKTCLQEQDQDFVKKEQEQKRIRMKKEQEQERLCIMQEKLQMEQLKEEERIIMMDTSSLSQIQQEYFHQRQMDILRNRRSLVEQNEIYCQITN
;
A
#
# COMPACT_ATOMS: atom_id res chain seq x y z
N MET A 1 17.46 -23.44 -7.14
CA MET A 1 17.57 -23.07 -8.57
C MET A 1 16.45 -23.62 -9.47
N GLN A 2 15.80 -24.75 -9.15
CA GLN A 2 14.61 -25.21 -9.90
C GLN A 2 13.28 -24.56 -9.47
N VAL A 3 13.14 -24.07 -8.24
CA VAL A 3 11.93 -23.35 -7.78
C VAL A 3 11.81 -21.94 -8.39
N CYS A 4 12.93 -21.30 -8.73
CA CYS A 4 12.95 -20.04 -9.48
C CYS A 4 12.60 -20.20 -10.98
N ARG A 5 12.55 -21.44 -11.51
CA ARG A 5 12.04 -21.71 -12.86
C ARG A 5 10.52 -21.82 -12.85
N LEU A 6 9.94 -22.55 -11.90
CA LEU A 6 8.48 -22.74 -11.79
C LEU A 6 7.69 -21.43 -11.57
N GLY A 7 8.19 -20.50 -10.77
CA GLY A 7 7.56 -19.18 -10.61
C GLY A 7 7.70 -18.27 -11.84
N ARG A 8 8.77 -18.47 -12.62
CA ARG A 8 8.97 -17.78 -13.91
C ARG A 8 8.02 -18.36 -14.96
N ASP A 9 7.83 -19.68 -14.96
CA ASP A 9 6.98 -20.39 -15.92
C ASP A 9 5.48 -20.18 -15.67
N MET A 10 5.02 -20.02 -14.42
CA MET A 10 3.61 -19.69 -14.12
C MET A 10 3.24 -18.25 -14.50
N ILE A 11 4.10 -17.27 -14.20
CA ILE A 11 3.88 -15.87 -14.61
C ILE A 11 3.95 -15.75 -16.13
N HIS A 12 4.85 -16.49 -16.77
CA HIS A 12 4.99 -16.52 -18.23
C HIS A 12 3.81 -17.23 -18.91
N ALA A 13 3.29 -18.33 -18.33
CA ALA A 13 2.10 -19.03 -18.84
C ALA A 13 0.81 -18.21 -18.70
N TYR A 14 0.66 -17.45 -17.60
CA TYR A 14 -0.50 -16.56 -17.41
C TYR A 14 -0.46 -15.38 -18.38
N TYR A 15 0.72 -14.77 -18.59
CA TYR A 15 0.93 -13.72 -19.58
C TYR A 15 0.77 -14.22 -21.03
N LEU A 16 1.24 -15.43 -21.35
CA LEU A 16 1.04 -16.07 -22.66
C LEU A 16 -0.43 -16.40 -22.93
N THR A 17 -1.21 -16.72 -21.90
CA THR A 17 -2.65 -17.01 -22.06
C THR A 17 -3.46 -15.72 -22.23
N LEU A 18 -3.08 -14.65 -21.53
CA LEU A 18 -3.66 -13.31 -21.72
C LEU A 18 -3.26 -12.67 -23.05
N SER A 19 -2.02 -12.85 -23.51
CA SER A 19 -1.54 -12.34 -24.80
C SER A 19 -2.06 -13.13 -26.00
N ARG A 20 -2.32 -14.45 -25.83
CA ARG A 20 -2.95 -15.30 -26.86
C ARG A 20 -4.44 -15.02 -27.03
N ASN A 21 -5.17 -14.68 -25.96
CA ASN A 21 -6.61 -14.43 -26.02
C ASN A 21 -6.97 -12.95 -26.25
N PHE A 22 -6.10 -12.02 -25.85
CA PHE A 22 -6.24 -10.59 -26.13
C PHE A 22 -4.93 -10.08 -26.70
N GLY A 23 -4.90 -9.83 -28.01
CA GLY A 23 -3.74 -9.26 -28.66
C GLY A 23 -3.24 -8.01 -27.90
N VAL A 24 -1.93 -7.80 -27.83
CA VAL A 24 -1.25 -6.75 -27.05
C VAL A 24 -1.84 -5.34 -27.28
N GLN A 25 -2.39 -5.09 -28.47
CA GLN A 25 -3.12 -3.87 -28.78
C GLN A 25 -4.43 -3.73 -27.98
N ALA A 26 -5.16 -4.81 -27.72
CA ALA A 26 -6.36 -4.83 -26.90
C ALA A 26 -6.05 -4.64 -25.40
N LEU A 27 -4.92 -5.14 -24.89
CA LEU A 27 -4.49 -4.90 -23.50
C LEU A 27 -4.07 -3.43 -23.29
N ALA A 28 -3.29 -2.86 -24.21
CA ALA A 28 -2.94 -1.43 -24.18
C ALA A 28 -4.16 -0.51 -24.38
N LYS A 29 -5.14 -0.94 -25.19
CA LYS A 29 -6.41 -0.22 -25.38
C LYS A 29 -7.35 -0.39 -24.18
N SER A 30 -7.33 -1.54 -23.51
CA SER A 30 -8.06 -1.83 -22.27
C SER A 30 -7.50 -1.05 -21.08
N LEU A 31 -6.17 -1.00 -20.92
CA LEU A 31 -5.47 -0.12 -19.97
C LEU A 31 -5.80 1.36 -20.24
N LYS A 32 -5.82 1.79 -21.51
CA LYS A 32 -6.24 3.15 -21.90
C LYS A 32 -7.70 3.46 -21.59
N SER A 33 -8.62 2.49 -21.71
CA SER A 33 -10.04 2.70 -21.40
C SER A 33 -10.35 2.60 -19.90
N GLN A 34 -9.62 1.76 -19.16
CA GLN A 34 -9.87 1.46 -17.74
C GLN A 34 -9.08 2.33 -16.77
N LEU A 35 -7.98 2.98 -17.16
CA LEU A 35 -7.18 3.88 -16.29
C LEU A 35 -7.58 5.38 -16.41
N LYS A 36 -8.86 5.69 -16.66
CA LYS A 36 -9.33 7.07 -16.65
C LYS A 36 -9.50 7.58 -15.22
N PHE A 37 -8.53 8.32 -14.72
CA PHE A 37 -8.67 9.07 -13.46
C PHE A 37 -9.51 10.34 -13.72
N PRO A 38 -10.63 10.57 -13.02
CA PRO A 38 -11.41 11.79 -13.19
C PRO A 38 -10.62 13.01 -12.69
N ARG A 39 -10.37 13.99 -13.55
CA ARG A 39 -9.83 15.31 -13.13
C ARG A 39 -10.95 16.12 -12.46
N LYS A 40 -10.93 16.22 -11.14
CA LYS A 40 -11.66 17.23 -10.35
C LYS A 40 -10.68 18.19 -9.66
N TYR A 41 -9.82 18.89 -10.41
CA TYR A 41 -9.03 19.98 -9.84
C TYR A 41 -8.96 21.19 -10.78
N PRO A 42 -9.18 22.43 -10.28
CA PRO A 42 -8.99 23.65 -11.07
C PRO A 42 -7.50 23.84 -11.36
N ILE A 43 -7.15 23.94 -12.65
CA ILE A 43 -5.78 24.12 -13.12
C ILE A 43 -5.40 25.60 -12.92
N SER A 44 -4.43 25.89 -12.05
CA SER A 44 -3.89 27.25 -11.92
C SER A 44 -2.92 27.56 -13.08
N SER A 45 -3.00 28.77 -13.59
CA SER A 45 -2.19 29.31 -14.70
C SER A 45 -0.76 29.70 -14.28
N GLU A 46 -0.21 29.05 -13.26
CA GLU A 46 1.09 29.41 -12.68
C GLU A 46 2.22 28.51 -13.20
N SER A 47 3.37 29.12 -13.48
CA SER A 47 4.60 28.43 -13.90
C SER A 47 5.11 27.48 -12.80
N ARG A 48 5.20 26.18 -13.09
CA ARG A 48 5.70 25.14 -12.18
C ARG A 48 6.64 24.15 -12.87
N GLY A 49 7.30 23.28 -12.10
CA GLY A 49 8.05 22.14 -12.61
C GLY A 49 7.12 21.05 -13.14
N ALA A 50 7.62 20.18 -14.03
CA ALA A 50 6.86 19.05 -14.55
C ALA A 50 7.03 17.80 -13.66
N LEU A 51 6.00 16.97 -13.57
CA LEU A 51 6.05 15.64 -12.95
C LEU A 51 6.10 14.57 -14.06
N VAL A 52 7.27 13.99 -14.28
CA VAL A 52 7.52 12.98 -15.31
C VAL A 52 7.72 11.62 -14.65
N VAL A 53 6.90 10.64 -15.00
CA VAL A 53 6.95 9.29 -14.43
C VAL A 53 7.45 8.30 -15.48
N LEU A 54 8.40 7.44 -15.09
CA LEU A 54 8.84 6.30 -15.88
C LEU A 54 8.25 5.02 -15.30
N GLU A 55 7.48 4.32 -16.13
CA GLU A 55 6.88 3.00 -15.86
C GLU A 55 7.45 1.94 -16.83
N GLY A 56 7.22 0.66 -16.53
CA GLY A 56 7.69 -0.45 -17.37
C GLY A 56 8.09 -1.68 -16.55
N LEU A 57 8.32 -2.80 -17.23
CA LEU A 57 8.69 -4.07 -16.60
C LEU A 57 10.07 -4.02 -15.93
N ASP A 58 10.33 -4.96 -15.02
CA ASP A 58 11.65 -5.06 -14.40
C ASP A 58 12.73 -5.26 -15.46
N ARG A 59 13.87 -4.58 -15.26
CA ARG A 59 15.01 -4.55 -16.20
C ARG A 59 14.76 -3.81 -17.53
N SER A 60 13.67 -3.05 -17.66
CA SER A 60 13.41 -2.20 -18.84
C SER A 60 14.29 -0.96 -18.97
N GLY A 61 15.31 -0.81 -18.11
CA GLY A 61 16.20 0.34 -18.14
C GLY A 61 15.66 1.61 -17.47
N LYS A 62 14.50 1.57 -16.77
CA LYS A 62 13.92 2.73 -16.06
C LYS A 62 14.92 3.54 -15.25
N THR A 63 15.64 2.90 -14.33
CA THR A 63 16.59 3.57 -13.43
C THR A 63 17.76 4.20 -14.19
N SER A 64 18.22 3.58 -15.27
CA SER A 64 19.26 4.14 -16.14
C SER A 64 18.71 5.35 -16.90
N GLN A 65 17.54 5.22 -17.53
CA GLN A 65 16.91 6.28 -18.31
C GLN A 65 16.52 7.48 -17.45
N SER A 66 15.97 7.27 -16.26
CA SER A 66 15.64 8.35 -15.34
C SER A 66 16.86 9.15 -14.90
N SER A 67 18.02 8.49 -14.76
CA SER A 67 19.28 9.14 -14.38
C SER A 67 19.88 9.94 -15.55
N ARG A 68 19.81 9.41 -16.77
CA ARG A 68 20.23 10.13 -17.99
C ARG A 68 19.36 11.35 -18.27
N LEU A 69 18.04 11.22 -18.11
CA LEU A 69 17.10 12.34 -18.26
C LEU A 69 17.36 13.45 -17.23
N LEU A 70 17.74 13.09 -15.99
CA LEU A 70 18.14 14.08 -14.98
C LEU A 70 19.35 14.88 -15.45
N SER A 71 20.45 14.18 -15.80
CA SER A 71 21.68 14.82 -16.27
C SER A 71 21.46 15.66 -17.53
N TYR A 72 20.59 15.22 -18.43
CA TYR A 72 20.20 15.98 -19.62
C TYR A 72 19.52 17.31 -19.26
N LEU A 73 18.52 17.29 -18.38
CA LEU A 73 17.83 18.51 -17.95
C LEU A 73 18.76 19.47 -17.18
N GLU A 74 19.60 18.93 -16.31
CA GLU A 74 20.61 19.72 -15.58
C GLU A 74 21.62 20.35 -16.53
N GLY A 75 22.08 19.61 -17.55
CA GLY A 75 22.98 20.12 -18.60
C GLY A 75 22.38 21.25 -19.43
N LEU A 76 21.04 21.32 -19.54
CA LEU A 76 20.31 22.42 -20.17
C LEU A 76 19.97 23.57 -19.21
N GLY A 77 20.37 23.48 -17.94
CA GLY A 77 20.11 24.51 -16.92
C GLY A 77 18.72 24.45 -16.31
N HIS A 78 17.97 23.36 -16.50
CA HIS A 78 16.67 23.17 -15.84
C HIS A 78 16.85 22.51 -14.46
N SER A 79 16.20 23.08 -13.43
CA SER A 79 16.15 22.45 -12.10
C SER A 79 15.32 21.17 -12.16
N ALA A 80 15.96 20.03 -11.88
CA ALA A 80 15.30 18.73 -11.85
C ALA A 80 15.78 17.89 -10.65
N GLU A 81 14.94 16.96 -10.19
CA GLU A 81 15.26 16.02 -9.11
C GLU A 81 14.71 14.62 -9.45
N LEU A 82 15.47 13.58 -9.11
CA LEU A 82 15.09 12.19 -9.29
C LEU A 82 14.52 11.60 -8.00
N LEU A 83 13.29 11.09 -8.07
CA LEU A 83 12.66 10.31 -7.00
C LEU A 83 12.42 8.88 -7.47
N ARG A 84 12.40 7.92 -6.53
CA ARG A 84 12.11 6.51 -6.82
C ARG A 84 11.15 5.95 -5.79
N PHE A 85 10.17 5.17 -6.25
CA PHE A 85 9.27 4.44 -5.36
C PHE A 85 9.48 2.92 -5.45
N PRO A 86 9.40 2.19 -4.31
CA PRO A 86 9.22 2.70 -2.96
C PRO A 86 10.46 3.46 -2.45
N ASP A 87 10.26 4.54 -1.69
CA ASP A 87 11.34 5.23 -0.98
C ASP A 87 11.69 4.43 0.28
N ARG A 88 12.73 3.61 0.15
CA ARG A 88 13.23 2.69 1.19
C ARG A 88 13.90 3.38 2.38
N SER A 89 14.07 4.70 2.36
CA SER A 89 14.65 5.45 3.50
C SER A 89 13.67 5.65 4.65
N THR A 90 12.37 5.62 4.35
CA THR A 90 11.28 5.80 5.34
C THR A 90 11.02 4.52 6.13
N ASN A 91 10.33 4.63 7.28
CA ASN A 91 9.94 3.46 8.07
C ASN A 91 9.01 2.53 7.27
N VAL A 92 8.02 3.08 6.55
CA VAL A 92 7.16 2.31 5.64
C VAL A 92 8.00 1.65 4.54
N GLY A 93 8.95 2.39 3.96
CA GLY A 93 9.86 1.89 2.94
C GLY A 93 10.76 0.75 3.42
N GLN A 94 11.19 0.76 4.68
CA GLN A 94 11.94 -0.34 5.29
C GLN A 94 11.08 -1.60 5.40
N MET A 95 9.80 -1.48 5.79
CA MET A 95 8.86 -2.61 5.82
C MET A 95 8.64 -3.20 4.42
N ILE A 96 8.43 -2.34 3.42
CA ILE A 96 8.34 -2.75 2.01
C ILE A 96 9.62 -3.45 1.56
N SER A 97 10.79 -2.94 1.97
CA SER A 97 12.08 -3.55 1.63
C SER A 97 12.24 -4.95 2.24
N SER A 98 11.78 -5.16 3.48
CA SER A 98 11.76 -6.48 4.12
C SER A 98 10.84 -7.45 3.39
N TYR A 99 9.66 -6.99 2.96
CA TYR A 99 8.75 -7.78 2.13
C TYR A 99 9.38 -8.16 0.78
N LEU A 100 9.88 -7.19 0.02
CA LEU A 100 10.47 -7.41 -1.30
C LEU A 100 11.75 -8.27 -1.26
N SER A 101 12.40 -8.37 -0.10
CA SER A 101 13.55 -9.26 0.12
C SER A 101 13.19 -10.61 0.74
N ASN A 102 11.89 -10.93 0.82
CA ASN A 102 11.33 -12.14 1.42
C ASN A 102 11.75 -12.36 2.89
N LYS A 103 12.10 -11.29 3.62
CA LYS A 103 12.41 -11.34 5.05
C LYS A 103 11.16 -11.32 5.93
N SER A 104 10.06 -10.81 5.39
CA SER A 104 8.76 -10.76 6.05
C SER A 104 7.69 -11.11 5.03
N GLN A 105 6.71 -11.92 5.43
CA GLN A 105 5.49 -12.10 4.63
C GLN A 105 4.45 -11.08 5.08
N LEU A 106 3.84 -10.42 4.11
CA LEU A 106 2.72 -9.51 4.30
C LEU A 106 1.65 -9.89 3.29
N ASP A 107 0.39 -9.75 3.66
CA ASP A 107 -0.73 -9.96 2.76
C ASP A 107 -0.73 -8.89 1.65
N ASP A 108 -1.35 -9.21 0.52
CA ASP A 108 -1.28 -8.39 -0.68
C ASP A 108 -2.04 -7.06 -0.55
N HIS A 109 -3.04 -6.98 0.35
CA HIS A 109 -3.80 -5.75 0.62
C HIS A 109 -2.95 -4.82 1.48
N THR A 110 -2.44 -5.31 2.59
CA THR A 110 -1.52 -4.60 3.47
C THR A 110 -0.33 -4.06 2.71
N ILE A 111 0.39 -4.90 1.93
CA ILE A 111 1.57 -4.41 1.21
C ILE A 111 1.17 -3.35 0.17
N HIS A 112 0.02 -3.48 -0.48
CA HIS A 112 -0.50 -2.45 -1.38
C HIS A 112 -0.77 -1.13 -0.66
N LEU A 113 -1.42 -1.18 0.51
CA LEU A 113 -1.66 0.00 1.37
C LEU A 113 -0.35 0.62 1.83
N LEU A 114 0.68 -0.17 2.18
CA LEU A 114 2.00 0.34 2.54
C LEU A 114 2.70 1.02 1.34
N PHE A 115 2.62 0.46 0.14
CA PHE A 115 3.12 1.12 -1.07
C PHE A 115 2.42 2.47 -1.32
N SER A 116 1.11 2.52 -1.10
CA SER A 116 0.30 3.73 -1.24
C SER A 116 0.67 4.76 -0.17
N ALA A 117 0.78 4.34 1.08
CA ALA A 117 1.19 5.16 2.21
C ALA A 117 2.58 5.78 1.97
N ASN A 118 3.51 5.03 1.40
CA ASN A 118 4.86 5.50 1.06
C ASN A 118 4.88 6.57 -0.03
N ARG A 119 3.92 6.56 -0.97
CA ARG A 119 3.73 7.65 -1.93
C ARG A 119 3.15 8.89 -1.26
N TRP A 120 2.16 8.73 -0.38
CA TRP A 120 1.58 9.82 0.39
C TRP A 120 2.60 10.53 1.29
N GLU A 121 3.55 9.80 1.89
CA GLU A 121 4.66 10.37 2.68
C GLU A 121 5.45 11.44 1.89
N LYS A 122 5.52 11.33 0.56
CA LYS A 122 6.28 12.23 -0.32
C LYS A 122 5.44 13.28 -1.01
N ARG A 123 4.10 13.18 -0.97
CA ARG A 123 3.18 14.03 -1.75
C ARG A 123 3.38 15.53 -1.50
N SER A 124 3.49 15.95 -0.23
CA SER A 124 3.70 17.36 0.14
C SER A 124 5.06 17.91 -0.31
N LEU A 125 6.12 17.10 -0.17
CA LEU A 125 7.45 17.45 -0.67
C LEU A 125 7.43 17.60 -2.20
N MET A 126 6.85 16.64 -2.90
CA MET A 126 6.72 16.68 -4.36
C MET A 126 5.94 17.92 -4.82
N GLU A 127 4.82 18.24 -4.17
CA GLU A 127 4.02 19.43 -4.49
C GLU A 127 4.83 20.72 -4.31
N THR A 128 5.58 20.82 -3.21
CA THR A 128 6.44 21.97 -2.91
C THR A 128 7.51 22.14 -3.99
N LYS A 129 8.21 21.06 -4.36
CA LYS A 129 9.26 21.06 -5.40
C LYS A 129 8.71 21.50 -6.76
N LEU A 130 7.55 20.99 -7.15
CA LEU A 130 6.90 21.39 -8.40
C LEU A 130 6.53 22.88 -8.38
N LYS A 131 5.95 23.38 -7.27
CA LYS A 131 5.62 24.81 -7.11
C LYS A 131 6.87 25.70 -7.16
N THR A 132 8.00 25.25 -6.63
CA THR A 132 9.29 25.95 -6.73
C THR A 132 10.00 25.78 -8.08
N ARG A 133 9.27 25.32 -9.11
CA ARG A 133 9.76 25.14 -10.48
C ARG A 133 10.84 24.06 -10.66
N THR A 134 10.96 23.13 -9.72
CA THR A 134 11.79 21.94 -9.87
C THR A 134 11.00 20.84 -10.55
N THR A 135 11.48 20.36 -11.70
CA THR A 135 10.92 19.19 -12.39
C THR A 135 11.25 17.92 -11.61
N LEU A 136 10.28 17.02 -11.47
CA LEU A 136 10.48 15.73 -10.82
C LEU A 136 10.47 14.61 -11.86
N ILE A 137 11.55 13.84 -11.91
CA ILE A 137 11.63 12.59 -12.66
C ILE A 137 11.42 11.46 -11.66
N VAL A 138 10.45 10.58 -11.90
CA VAL A 138 10.03 9.57 -10.93
C VAL A 138 10.16 8.17 -11.54
N ASP A 139 11.02 7.33 -10.95
CA ASP A 139 11.13 5.91 -11.29
C ASP A 139 10.09 5.12 -10.49
N ARG A 140 9.04 4.67 -11.20
CA ARG A 140 7.81 4.03 -10.69
C ARG A 140 6.96 4.94 -9.82
N TYR A 141 5.64 4.93 -10.04
CA TYR A 141 4.71 5.69 -9.23
C TYR A 141 3.43 4.87 -8.94
N SER A 142 2.27 5.54 -8.94
CA SER A 142 0.97 4.94 -8.67
C SER A 142 0.64 3.75 -9.59
N TYR A 143 0.94 3.86 -10.89
CA TYR A 143 0.59 2.85 -11.89
C TYR A 143 1.27 1.51 -11.62
N SER A 144 2.55 1.52 -11.23
CA SER A 144 3.25 0.31 -10.77
C SER A 144 2.49 -0.36 -9.62
N GLY A 145 2.09 0.40 -8.60
CA GLY A 145 1.36 -0.14 -7.43
C GLY A 145 0.07 -0.85 -7.82
N VAL A 146 -0.75 -0.20 -8.65
CA VAL A 146 -2.02 -0.78 -9.15
C VAL A 146 -1.77 -2.00 -10.02
N ALA A 147 -0.87 -1.92 -11.00
CA ALA A 147 -0.62 -3.00 -11.95
C ALA A 147 -0.11 -4.28 -11.26
N PHE A 148 0.86 -4.15 -10.33
CA PHE A 148 1.41 -5.29 -9.61
C PHE A 148 0.36 -5.95 -8.70
N SER A 149 -0.40 -5.17 -7.94
CA SER A 149 -1.41 -5.72 -7.03
C SER A 149 -2.57 -6.34 -7.79
N SER A 150 -3.05 -5.72 -8.87
CA SER A 150 -4.10 -6.32 -9.70
C SER A 150 -3.64 -7.59 -10.40
N ALA A 151 -2.37 -7.68 -10.81
CA ALA A 151 -1.80 -8.92 -11.36
C ALA A 151 -1.76 -10.06 -10.34
N LYS A 152 -1.80 -9.77 -9.02
CA LYS A 152 -1.94 -10.75 -7.95
C LYS A 152 -3.40 -11.09 -7.61
N GLY A 153 -4.36 -10.55 -8.35
CA GLY A 153 -5.80 -10.86 -8.18
C GLY A 153 -6.59 -9.81 -7.38
N LEU A 154 -5.99 -8.68 -7.01
CA LEU A 154 -6.71 -7.61 -6.32
C LEU A 154 -7.58 -6.80 -7.30
N GLY A 155 -8.75 -6.36 -6.84
CA GLY A 155 -9.66 -5.55 -7.65
C GLY A 155 -8.99 -4.25 -8.09
N VAL A 156 -9.00 -3.97 -9.40
CA VAL A 156 -8.34 -2.78 -9.98
C VAL A 156 -8.85 -1.49 -9.35
N GLU A 157 -10.17 -1.38 -9.15
CA GLU A 157 -10.76 -0.17 -8.54
C GLU A 157 -10.40 -0.05 -7.05
N TRP A 158 -10.32 -1.18 -6.32
CA TRP A 158 -9.83 -1.19 -4.94
C TRP A 158 -8.38 -0.70 -4.88
N CYS A 159 -7.51 -1.16 -5.80
CA CYS A 159 -6.12 -0.72 -5.87
C CYS A 159 -5.96 0.76 -6.23
N LYS A 160 -6.88 1.34 -6.99
CA LYS A 160 -6.83 2.77 -7.34
C LYS A 160 -7.30 3.67 -6.20
N ALA A 161 -8.24 3.18 -5.38
CA ALA A 161 -8.86 4.00 -4.35
C ALA A 161 -7.87 4.67 -3.37
N PRO A 162 -6.87 3.96 -2.77
CA PRO A 162 -5.90 4.59 -1.87
C PRO A 162 -4.94 5.56 -2.58
N GLU A 163 -4.92 5.58 -3.91
CA GLU A 163 -4.08 6.47 -4.73
C GLU A 163 -4.79 7.78 -5.11
N VAL A 164 -6.11 7.84 -4.96
CA VAL A 164 -6.91 9.03 -5.33
C VAL A 164 -6.48 10.22 -4.48
N GLY A 165 -6.03 11.30 -5.14
CA GLY A 165 -5.54 12.52 -4.48
C GLY A 165 -4.02 12.71 -4.56
N LEU A 166 -3.27 11.69 -4.97
CA LEU A 166 -1.86 11.84 -5.35
C LEU A 166 -1.70 12.75 -6.58
N LEU A 167 -0.49 13.28 -6.75
CA LEU A 167 -0.18 14.21 -7.83
C LEU A 167 -0.25 13.50 -9.19
N ALA A 168 -1.15 13.96 -10.06
CA ALA A 168 -1.24 13.43 -11.42
C ALA A 168 0.01 13.82 -12.23
N PRO A 169 0.69 12.87 -12.89
CA PRO A 169 1.83 13.20 -13.73
C PRO A 169 1.45 13.99 -14.97
N ASP A 170 2.40 14.78 -15.44
CA ASP A 170 2.34 15.54 -16.68
C ASP A 170 2.69 14.66 -17.88
N LEU A 171 3.60 13.72 -17.68
CA LEU A 171 4.05 12.76 -18.68
C LEU A 171 4.30 11.40 -18.02
N VAL A 172 3.80 10.34 -18.64
CA VAL A 172 4.09 8.95 -18.25
C VAL A 172 4.76 8.25 -19.43
N LEU A 173 6.00 7.85 -19.24
CA LEU A 173 6.79 7.11 -20.22
C LEU A 173 6.80 5.63 -19.84
N TYR A 174 6.25 4.77 -20.70
CA TYR A 174 6.27 3.34 -20.49
C TYR A 174 7.40 2.71 -21.33
N LEU A 175 8.43 2.22 -20.64
CA LEU A 175 9.54 1.49 -21.26
C LEU A 175 9.11 0.05 -21.49
N ASP A 176 8.80 -0.24 -22.75
CA ASP A 176 8.42 -1.56 -23.20
C ASP A 176 9.66 -2.37 -23.58
N ILE A 177 9.69 -3.64 -23.18
CA ILE A 177 10.68 -4.60 -23.65
C ILE A 177 9.88 -5.67 -24.37
N GLN A 178 10.11 -5.83 -25.67
CA GLN A 178 9.64 -7.02 -26.37
C GLN A 178 10.31 -8.23 -25.72
N PRO A 179 9.57 -9.26 -25.26
CA PRO A 179 10.21 -10.50 -24.86
C PRO A 179 11.01 -11.00 -26.06
N GLU A 180 12.30 -11.31 -25.86
CA GLU A 180 13.06 -12.01 -26.89
C GLU A 180 12.35 -13.35 -27.12
N ASP A 181 11.81 -13.54 -28.33
CA ASP A 181 11.30 -14.82 -28.77
C ASP A 181 12.45 -15.82 -28.66
N ASP A 182 12.36 -16.69 -27.66
CA ASP A 182 13.29 -17.80 -27.45
C ASP A 182 12.96 -18.89 -28.48
N ASP A 183 13.15 -18.61 -29.77
CA ASP A 183 13.32 -19.65 -30.78
C ASP A 183 14.12 -19.18 -32.00
N ARG A 184 15.15 -19.95 -32.34
CA ARG A 184 16.01 -19.70 -33.49
C ARG A 184 15.25 -20.09 -34.76
N THR A 185 15.09 -19.19 -35.72
CA THR A 185 15.32 -19.51 -37.15
C THR A 185 15.40 -18.27 -38.06
N SER A 186 16.54 -18.19 -38.75
CA SER A 186 16.78 -17.62 -40.09
C SER A 186 16.41 -16.16 -40.40
N SER A 187 17.47 -15.34 -40.46
CA SER A 187 17.82 -14.49 -41.60
C SER A 187 16.76 -13.53 -42.18
N THR A 188 16.55 -12.39 -41.52
CA THR A 188 16.55 -11.08 -42.18
C THR A 188 17.14 -10.05 -41.22
N VAL A 189 18.20 -9.37 -41.68
CA VAL A 189 18.82 -8.25 -40.96
C VAL A 189 17.95 -7.02 -41.23
N ASP A 190 16.85 -6.88 -40.50
CA ASP A 190 16.05 -5.64 -40.52
C ASP A 190 16.45 -4.74 -39.33
N ALA A 191 16.97 -3.57 -39.70
CA ALA A 191 17.62 -2.58 -38.85
C ALA A 191 16.88 -2.32 -37.53
N CYS A 192 17.55 -2.58 -36.40
CA CYS A 192 17.18 -1.94 -35.14
C CYS A 192 17.40 -0.43 -35.27
N GLN A 193 16.45 0.40 -34.83
CA GLN A 193 16.77 1.79 -34.52
C GLN A 193 17.91 1.82 -33.49
N PRO A 194 18.98 2.60 -33.71
CA PRO A 194 20.05 2.78 -32.74
C PRO A 194 19.50 3.22 -31.38
N ILE A 195 20.09 2.73 -30.29
CA ILE A 195 19.71 3.09 -28.90
C ILE A 195 19.78 4.61 -28.68
N GLU A 196 20.69 5.30 -29.39
CA GLU A 196 20.87 6.75 -29.39
C GLU A 196 19.62 7.51 -29.88
N ASP A 197 18.87 6.96 -30.84
CA ASP A 197 17.65 7.59 -31.37
C ASP A 197 16.48 7.54 -30.36
N ILE A 198 16.38 6.46 -29.58
CA ILE A 198 15.34 6.31 -28.55
C ILE A 198 15.62 7.27 -27.39
N GLU A 199 16.88 7.39 -26.98
CA GLU A 199 17.28 8.31 -25.91
C GLU A 199 16.98 9.77 -26.28
N LYS A 200 17.28 10.15 -27.52
CA LYS A 200 16.97 11.49 -28.04
C LYS A 200 15.46 11.77 -28.06
N GLN A 201 14.64 10.81 -28.51
CA GLN A 201 13.18 10.96 -28.49
C GLN A 201 12.62 11.14 -27.08
N LEU A 202 13.12 10.37 -26.10
CA LEU A 202 12.73 10.52 -24.70
C LEU A 202 13.10 11.90 -24.16
N GLN A 203 14.31 12.37 -24.44
CA GLN A 203 14.80 13.69 -24.04
C GLN A 203 13.94 14.82 -24.62
N GLU A 204 13.58 14.75 -25.90
CA GLU A 204 12.73 15.75 -26.58
C GLU A 204 11.33 15.84 -25.97
N LEU A 205 10.68 14.71 -25.71
CA LEU A 205 9.33 14.66 -25.10
C LEU A 205 9.33 15.20 -23.66
N VAL A 206 10.37 14.85 -22.89
CA VAL A 206 10.53 15.35 -21.52
C VAL A 206 10.75 16.86 -21.54
N LEU A 207 11.62 17.36 -22.42
CA LEU A 207 11.88 18.79 -22.55
C LEU A 207 10.62 19.57 -22.97
N GLU A 208 9.82 19.02 -23.90
CA GLU A 208 8.55 19.62 -24.30
C GLU A 208 7.59 19.75 -23.11
N SER A 209 7.42 18.68 -22.33
CA SER A 209 6.57 18.67 -21.13
C SER A 209 7.04 19.69 -20.09
N VAL A 210 8.35 19.74 -19.80
CA VAL A 210 8.96 20.72 -18.89
C VAL A 210 8.68 22.16 -19.34
N MET A 211 8.88 22.44 -20.63
CA MET A 211 8.66 23.76 -21.20
C MET A 211 7.19 24.19 -21.15
N MET A 212 6.23 23.26 -21.32
CA MET A 212 4.80 23.56 -21.20
C MET A 212 4.42 23.95 -19.76
N CYS A 213 4.88 23.17 -18.77
CA CYS A 213 4.62 23.43 -17.35
C CYS A 213 5.24 24.75 -16.87
N GLN A 214 6.46 25.07 -17.30
CA GLN A 214 7.12 26.34 -16.99
C GLN A 214 6.44 27.54 -17.63
N LYS A 215 5.75 27.37 -18.76
CA LYS A 215 4.98 28.45 -19.41
C LYS A 215 3.57 28.60 -18.85
N GLY A 216 3.21 27.85 -17.79
CA GLY A 216 1.86 27.85 -17.21
C GLY A 216 0.77 27.36 -18.18
N LYS A 217 1.17 26.62 -19.23
CA LYS A 217 0.24 26.10 -20.23
C LYS A 217 -0.26 24.72 -19.80
N PRO A 218 -1.57 24.46 -19.87
CA PRO A 218 -2.08 23.10 -19.64
C PRO A 218 -1.56 22.17 -20.73
N LEU A 219 -1.12 20.97 -20.34
CA LEU A 219 -0.95 19.82 -21.24
C LEU A 219 -2.33 19.38 -21.73
N ALA A 220 -2.89 20.13 -22.67
CA ALA A 220 -4.22 19.86 -23.21
C ALA A 220 -4.22 18.67 -24.19
N ASN A 221 -3.07 18.25 -24.76
CA ASN A 221 -3.08 17.36 -25.94
C ASN A 221 -2.02 16.23 -25.97
N LEU A 222 -1.35 15.89 -24.86
CA LEU A 222 -0.27 14.87 -24.86
C LEU A 222 -0.55 13.67 -23.95
N TRP A 223 -1.81 13.24 -23.83
CA TRP A 223 -2.14 11.91 -23.29
C TRP A 223 -1.88 10.82 -24.33
N SER A 224 -0.64 10.69 -24.78
CA SER A 224 -0.17 9.47 -25.42
C SER A 224 0.71 8.75 -24.41
N VAL A 225 0.21 7.65 -23.83
CA VAL A 225 1.11 6.57 -23.41
C VAL A 225 1.84 6.16 -24.70
N GLN A 226 3.06 6.64 -24.85
CA GLN A 226 3.96 6.23 -25.92
C GLN A 226 4.72 5.03 -25.37
N ALA A 227 4.39 3.85 -25.88
CA ALA A 227 5.18 2.66 -25.68
C ALA A 227 6.35 2.74 -26.66
N PHE A 228 7.58 2.72 -26.14
CA PHE A 228 8.79 2.72 -26.97
C PHE A 228 9.22 1.27 -27.21
N GLY A 229 8.98 0.79 -28.43
CA GLY A 229 9.35 -0.55 -28.92
C GLY A 229 9.18 -0.61 -30.44
N LYS A 230 9.98 -1.44 -31.14
CA LYS A 230 10.00 -1.52 -32.62
C LYS A 230 8.58 -1.68 -33.18
N SER A 231 8.13 -0.70 -33.96
CA SER A 231 6.89 -0.80 -34.74
C SER A 231 7.17 -1.57 -36.03
N LEU A 232 6.43 -2.67 -36.27
CA LEU A 232 6.34 -3.27 -37.59
C LEU A 232 4.88 -3.22 -38.07
N LYS A 233 4.63 -2.36 -39.05
CA LYS A 233 3.49 -2.45 -39.96
C LYS A 233 3.88 -3.41 -41.08
N SER A 234 3.14 -4.51 -41.24
CA SER A 234 2.94 -5.09 -42.56
C SER A 234 1.58 -5.81 -42.62
N GLN A 235 0.85 -5.52 -43.69
CA GLN A 235 -0.36 -6.24 -44.10
C GLN A 235 0.04 -7.65 -44.55
N LEU A 236 -0.77 -8.67 -44.28
CA LEU A 236 -0.97 -9.83 -45.17
C LEU A 236 -2.19 -10.70 -44.77
N ASN A 237 -3.06 -10.86 -45.77
CA ASN A 237 -4.23 -11.72 -46.02
C ASN A 237 -4.75 -12.79 -45.03
N PHE A 238 -6.08 -12.75 -44.88
CA PHE A 238 -6.94 -13.81 -44.34
C PHE A 238 -7.13 -14.97 -45.34
N PRO A 239 -7.12 -16.24 -44.88
CA PRO A 239 -7.95 -17.29 -45.43
C PRO A 239 -9.08 -17.67 -44.47
N HIS A 240 -10.24 -17.93 -45.08
CA HIS A 240 -11.49 -18.33 -44.47
C HIS A 240 -11.49 -19.77 -43.90
N LYS A 241 -12.28 -19.94 -42.83
CA LYS A 241 -13.07 -21.14 -42.39
C LYS A 241 -12.39 -22.33 -41.68
N CYS A 242 -12.71 -22.43 -40.36
CA CYS A 242 -13.32 -23.54 -39.57
C CYS A 242 -12.68 -24.96 -39.52
N PRO A 243 -12.96 -25.81 -38.48
CA PRO A 243 -14.00 -25.69 -37.43
C PRO A 243 -13.51 -25.82 -35.97
N ILE A 244 -14.32 -25.26 -35.07
CA ILE A 244 -14.26 -25.47 -33.62
C ILE A 244 -14.84 -26.85 -33.31
N GLY A 245 -14.01 -27.75 -32.78
CA GLY A 245 -14.49 -28.96 -32.13
C GLY A 245 -15.17 -28.59 -30.81
N GLN A 246 -16.48 -28.83 -30.73
CA GLN A 246 -17.21 -28.85 -29.47
C GLN A 246 -16.65 -29.99 -28.60
N ILE A 247 -15.95 -29.66 -27.53
CA ILE A 247 -15.75 -30.59 -26.42
C ILE A 247 -16.88 -30.31 -25.43
N GLN A 248 -17.89 -31.16 -25.52
CA GLN A 248 -18.98 -31.31 -24.57
C GLN A 248 -18.40 -31.97 -23.32
N MET A 249 -18.39 -31.27 -22.17
CA MET A 249 -18.20 -31.90 -20.86
C MET A 249 -19.53 -31.87 -20.12
N ALA A 250 -19.85 -33.03 -19.56
CA ALA A 250 -21.18 -33.50 -19.21
C ALA A 250 -21.93 -32.62 -18.20
N ASN A 251 -23.22 -32.43 -18.46
CA ASN A 251 -24.23 -32.16 -17.46
C ASN A 251 -24.25 -33.32 -16.45
N THR A 252 -23.67 -33.12 -15.27
CA THR A 252 -24.12 -33.83 -14.08
C THR A 252 -25.20 -33.00 -13.42
N ASN A 253 -26.45 -33.33 -13.77
CA ASN A 253 -27.61 -33.04 -12.94
C ASN A 253 -27.36 -33.65 -11.56
N ASN A 254 -27.09 -32.82 -10.56
CA ASN A 254 -27.43 -33.15 -9.18
C ASN A 254 -28.46 -32.13 -8.71
N SER A 255 -29.71 -32.57 -8.82
CA SER A 255 -30.82 -32.34 -7.89
C SER A 255 -30.64 -31.17 -6.92
N ILE A 256 -31.49 -30.17 -7.13
CA ILE A 256 -31.98 -29.26 -6.11
C ILE A 256 -32.50 -30.11 -4.94
N VAL A 257 -31.66 -30.30 -3.93
CA VAL A 257 -32.10 -30.63 -2.59
C VAL A 257 -32.13 -29.30 -1.86
N SER A 258 -33.34 -28.76 -1.71
CA SER A 258 -33.66 -27.69 -0.78
C SER A 258 -33.29 -28.13 0.63
N GLY A 259 -32.12 -27.73 1.09
CA GLY A 259 -31.66 -27.89 2.47
C GLY A 259 -30.83 -26.67 2.84
N CYS A 260 -31.48 -25.68 3.46
CA CYS A 260 -30.80 -24.59 4.14
C CYS A 260 -30.06 -25.17 5.36
N ASN A 261 -28.83 -25.64 5.18
CA ASN A 261 -27.91 -25.82 6.29
C ASN A 261 -27.18 -24.49 6.49
N SER A 262 -27.86 -23.55 7.14
CA SER A 262 -27.21 -22.35 7.65
C SER A 262 -26.35 -22.75 8.84
N GLU A 263 -25.05 -22.96 8.60
CA GLU A 263 -24.11 -23.42 9.63
C GLU A 263 -24.04 -22.43 10.80
N SER A 264 -24.20 -22.95 12.01
CA SER A 264 -24.03 -22.19 13.25
C SER A 264 -22.60 -21.66 13.34
N ARG A 265 -22.45 -20.38 13.66
CA ARG A 265 -21.15 -19.71 13.82
C ARG A 265 -21.14 -18.76 15.02
N GLY A 266 -19.96 -18.32 15.44
CA GLY A 266 -19.78 -17.23 16.39
C GLY A 266 -20.16 -15.87 15.79
N ALA A 267 -20.42 -14.88 16.64
CA ALA A 267 -20.76 -13.53 16.22
C ALA A 267 -19.53 -12.60 16.17
N LEU A 268 -19.51 -11.65 15.24
CA LEU A 268 -18.55 -10.54 15.23
C LEU A 268 -19.20 -9.30 15.85
N VAL A 269 -18.80 -8.94 17.07
CA VAL A 269 -19.36 -7.81 17.82
C VAL A 269 -18.31 -6.72 17.95
N VAL A 270 -18.61 -5.52 17.48
CA VAL A 270 -17.70 -4.38 17.55
C VAL A 270 -18.22 -3.35 18.54
N LEU A 271 -17.34 -2.84 19.40
CA LEU A 271 -17.61 -1.69 20.27
C LEU A 271 -16.96 -0.44 19.68
N GLU A 272 -17.78 0.58 19.38
CA GLU A 272 -17.36 1.89 18.90
C GLU A 272 -17.81 3.00 19.84
N GLY A 273 -17.27 4.20 19.65
CA GLY A 273 -17.57 5.36 20.49
C GLY A 273 -16.38 6.29 20.68
N LEU A 274 -16.66 7.48 21.21
CA LEU A 274 -15.63 8.47 21.53
C LEU A 274 -14.62 7.98 22.57
N ASP A 275 -13.50 8.68 22.68
CA ASP A 275 -12.51 8.36 23.70
C ASP A 275 -13.12 8.44 25.09
N ARG A 276 -12.76 7.47 25.94
CA ARG A 276 -13.31 7.29 27.30
C ARG A 276 -14.81 6.99 27.39
N SER A 277 -15.50 6.65 26.31
CA SER A 277 -16.90 6.19 26.40
C SER A 277 -17.08 4.91 27.23
N GLY A 278 -16.01 4.13 27.44
CA GLY A 278 -16.03 2.92 28.28
C GLY A 278 -15.83 1.62 27.50
N LYS A 279 -15.50 1.69 26.19
CA LYS A 279 -15.32 0.53 25.29
C LYS A 279 -14.46 -0.57 25.89
N THR A 280 -13.23 -0.25 26.29
CA THR A 280 -12.26 -1.25 26.80
C THR A 280 -12.72 -1.92 28.09
N SER A 281 -13.39 -1.18 28.98
CA SER A 281 -13.96 -1.72 30.21
C SER A 281 -15.13 -2.66 29.89
N GLN A 282 -16.03 -2.23 29.01
CA GLN A 282 -17.21 -3.01 28.64
C GLN A 282 -16.87 -4.24 27.79
N SER A 283 -15.91 -4.14 26.86
CA SER A 283 -15.46 -5.28 26.05
C SER A 283 -14.87 -6.40 26.91
N SER A 284 -14.16 -6.05 27.98
CA SER A 284 -13.58 -7.02 28.91
C SER A 284 -14.65 -7.66 29.80
N ARG A 285 -15.66 -6.90 30.24
CA ARG A 285 -16.81 -7.44 31.01
C ARG A 285 -17.67 -8.37 30.17
N LEU A 286 -17.94 -8.00 28.91
CA LEU A 286 -18.68 -8.85 27.97
C LEU A 286 -17.97 -10.17 27.69
N LEU A 287 -16.63 -10.16 27.57
CA LEU A 287 -15.83 -11.38 27.45
C LEU A 287 -16.10 -12.32 28.63
N THR A 288 -15.89 -11.84 29.86
CA THR A 288 -16.10 -12.64 31.08
C THR A 288 -17.54 -13.14 31.22
N TYR A 289 -18.52 -12.31 30.87
CA TYR A 289 -19.93 -12.70 30.90
C TYR A 289 -20.25 -13.87 29.96
N LEU A 290 -19.85 -13.77 28.70
CA LEU A 290 -20.13 -14.81 27.71
C LEU A 290 -19.33 -16.09 27.97
N GLU A 291 -18.09 -15.98 28.43
CA GLU A 291 -17.29 -17.13 28.91
C GLU A 291 -17.99 -17.82 30.09
N GLY A 292 -18.55 -17.04 31.02
CA GLY A 292 -19.33 -17.54 32.16
C GLY A 292 -20.61 -18.29 31.76
N LEU A 293 -21.16 -17.98 30.57
CA LEU A 293 -22.28 -18.72 29.96
C LEU A 293 -21.83 -19.94 29.13
N GLY A 294 -20.52 -20.17 28.99
CA GLY A 294 -19.95 -21.29 28.24
C GLY A 294 -19.78 -21.04 26.74
N HIS A 295 -19.88 -19.80 26.26
CA HIS A 295 -19.56 -19.46 24.88
C HIS A 295 -18.05 -19.38 24.67
N SER A 296 -17.56 -19.86 23.51
CA SER A 296 -16.18 -19.59 23.07
C SER A 296 -16.10 -18.15 22.59
N VAL A 297 -15.26 -17.33 23.22
CA VAL A 297 -15.16 -15.90 22.92
C VAL A 297 -13.70 -15.46 22.95
N GLU A 298 -13.33 -14.52 22.09
CA GLU A 298 -12.03 -13.84 22.14
C GLU A 298 -12.21 -12.32 22.08
N LEU A 299 -11.31 -11.61 22.76
CA LEU A 299 -11.27 -10.14 22.77
C LEU A 299 -10.11 -9.62 21.91
N TRP A 300 -10.46 -8.84 20.91
CA TRP A 300 -9.54 -8.26 19.94
C TRP A 300 -9.60 -6.73 20.03
N ARG A 301 -8.51 -6.04 19.69
CA ARG A 301 -8.43 -4.57 19.78
C ARG A 301 -7.69 -3.98 18.59
N PHE A 302 -8.18 -2.86 18.07
CA PHE A 302 -7.51 -2.12 17.01
C PHE A 302 -7.21 -0.66 17.42
N PRO A 303 -6.03 -0.12 17.06
CA PRO A 303 -4.93 -0.78 16.36
C PRO A 303 -4.21 -1.82 17.25
N ASP A 304 -3.76 -2.92 16.66
CA ASP A 304 -2.84 -3.86 17.31
C ASP A 304 -1.43 -3.25 17.38
N ARG A 305 -1.16 -2.60 18.52
CA ARG A 305 0.10 -1.88 18.81
C ARG A 305 1.33 -2.81 18.91
N SER A 306 1.16 -4.14 18.89
CA SER A 306 2.27 -5.09 18.94
C SER A 306 2.98 -5.28 17.60
N THR A 307 2.32 -4.95 16.49
CA THR A 307 2.88 -5.07 15.14
C THR A 307 3.82 -3.90 14.79
N ASN A 308 4.68 -4.07 13.79
CA ASN A 308 5.53 -2.97 13.30
C ASN A 308 4.71 -1.75 12.84
N VAL A 309 3.57 -1.98 12.16
CA VAL A 309 2.63 -0.91 11.79
C VAL A 309 2.00 -0.29 13.03
N GLY A 310 1.58 -1.11 13.99
CA GLY A 310 1.01 -0.67 15.27
C GLY A 310 1.96 0.18 16.10
N GLN A 311 3.26 -0.12 16.07
CA GLN A 311 4.30 0.70 16.71
C GLN A 311 4.46 2.08 16.04
N MET A 312 4.32 2.15 14.71
CA MET A 312 4.30 3.42 13.99
C MET A 312 3.07 4.25 14.34
N ILE A 313 1.89 3.61 14.37
CA ILE A 313 0.63 4.25 14.80
C ILE A 313 0.76 4.77 16.24
N SER A 314 1.33 3.96 17.15
CA SER A 314 1.55 4.36 18.55
C SER A 314 2.47 5.57 18.65
N SER A 315 3.57 5.57 17.87
CA SER A 315 4.50 6.71 17.82
C SER A 315 3.83 7.99 17.31
N TYR A 316 2.89 7.86 16.37
CA TYR A 316 2.10 8.98 15.87
C TYR A 316 1.09 9.48 16.91
N LEU A 317 0.33 8.58 17.54
CA LEU A 317 -0.68 8.92 18.56
C LEU A 317 -0.07 9.56 19.81
N SER A 318 1.14 9.16 20.19
CA SER A 318 1.91 9.77 21.29
C SER A 318 2.69 11.03 20.89
N ASN A 319 2.44 11.61 19.71
CA ASN A 319 3.15 12.79 19.18
C ASN A 319 4.69 12.65 19.06
N LYS A 320 5.22 11.42 19.04
CA LYS A 320 6.66 11.14 18.83
C LYS A 320 7.07 11.17 17.36
N SER A 321 6.10 11.11 16.45
CA SER A 321 6.31 11.19 15.01
C SER A 321 5.19 12.00 14.35
N GLN A 322 5.50 12.59 13.19
CA GLN A 322 4.53 13.25 12.32
C GLN A 322 4.40 12.46 11.03
N LEU A 323 3.17 12.15 10.66
CA LEU A 323 2.82 11.46 9.42
C LEU A 323 1.69 12.25 8.74
N ASP A 324 1.67 12.21 7.42
CA ASP A 324 0.55 12.76 6.63
C ASP A 324 -0.76 12.04 7.00
N ASP A 325 -1.88 12.75 6.92
CA ASP A 325 -3.18 12.22 7.33
C ASP A 325 -3.65 11.04 6.44
N HIS A 326 -3.28 11.01 5.16
CA HIS A 326 -3.55 9.86 4.27
C HIS A 326 -2.64 8.70 4.65
N THR A 327 -1.36 8.95 4.92
CA THR A 327 -0.41 7.92 5.36
C THR A 327 -0.89 7.25 6.65
N ILE A 328 -1.23 8.00 7.69
CA ILE A 328 -1.67 7.41 8.97
C ILE A 328 -2.99 6.63 8.81
N HIS A 329 -3.93 7.11 8.01
CA HIS A 329 -5.17 6.37 7.73
C HIS A 329 -4.88 5.02 7.06
N LEU A 330 -4.05 5.00 6.01
CA LEU A 330 -3.65 3.76 5.33
C LEU A 330 -2.89 2.80 6.26
N LEU A 331 -2.13 3.33 7.24
CA LEU A 331 -1.51 2.49 8.27
C LEU A 331 -2.53 1.88 9.22
N PHE A 332 -3.57 2.62 9.65
CA PHE A 332 -4.67 2.05 10.43
C PHE A 332 -5.36 0.91 9.66
N SER A 333 -5.68 1.13 8.39
CA SER A 333 -6.27 0.09 7.53
C SER A 333 -5.35 -1.11 7.32
N ALA A 334 -4.05 -0.87 7.08
CA ALA A 334 -3.06 -1.95 7.00
C ALA A 334 -2.91 -2.72 8.32
N ASN A 335 -3.12 -2.07 9.46
CA ASN A 335 -3.14 -2.75 10.76
C ASN A 335 -4.34 -3.69 10.91
N HIS A 336 -5.47 -3.45 10.22
CA HIS A 336 -6.58 -4.40 10.15
C HIS A 336 -6.25 -5.63 9.29
N GLY A 337 -5.16 -5.61 8.52
CA GLY A 337 -4.65 -6.75 7.76
C GLY A 337 -3.52 -7.53 8.44
N ILE A 338 -2.82 -6.93 9.41
CA ILE A 338 -1.66 -7.53 10.09
C ILE A 338 -2.00 -7.91 11.54
N MET A 339 -1.61 -9.13 11.95
CA MET A 339 -1.50 -9.53 13.37
C MET A 339 -0.06 -9.87 13.74
N SER A 340 0.31 -9.67 15.01
CA SER A 340 1.55 -10.23 15.52
C SER A 340 1.42 -11.75 15.68
N THR A 341 2.36 -12.49 15.09
CA THR A 341 2.36 -13.97 15.05
C THR A 341 2.80 -14.61 16.38
N TRP A 342 2.53 -13.99 17.53
CA TRP A 342 2.94 -14.56 18.83
C TRP A 342 2.09 -15.77 19.28
N VAL A 343 1.15 -16.25 18.47
CA VAL A 343 0.32 -17.44 18.77
C VAL A 343 0.71 -18.69 17.97
N PHE A 344 1.60 -18.61 16.97
CA PHE A 344 2.09 -19.81 16.27
C PHE A 344 3.55 -19.66 15.80
N MET A 345 4.48 -19.52 16.73
CA MET A 345 5.87 -19.92 16.48
C MET A 345 6.05 -21.34 17.01
N PHE A 346 5.73 -22.33 16.18
CA PHE A 346 6.28 -23.67 16.38
C PHE A 346 7.82 -23.56 16.42
N PRO A 347 8.53 -24.19 17.36
CA PRO A 347 9.97 -24.20 17.34
C PRO A 347 10.44 -24.95 16.08
N LEU A 348 11.34 -24.34 15.32
CA LEU A 348 12.05 -24.90 14.15
C LEU A 348 12.97 -26.10 14.48
N SER A 349 12.67 -26.89 15.52
CA SER A 349 13.53 -27.99 15.97
C SER A 349 13.11 -29.39 15.55
N ILE A 350 11.96 -29.59 14.87
CA ILE A 350 11.55 -30.92 14.39
C ILE A 350 11.03 -30.87 12.95
N ILE A 351 11.95 -30.67 11.99
CA ILE A 351 11.81 -31.19 10.61
C ILE A 351 13.17 -31.75 10.20
N TYR A 352 13.64 -32.73 10.96
CA TYR A 352 14.51 -33.76 10.43
C TYR A 352 13.76 -35.06 10.69
N TRP A 353 13.02 -35.51 9.69
CA TRP A 353 12.88 -36.91 9.28
C TRP A 353 11.80 -36.93 8.19
N ASP A 354 12.16 -37.54 7.06
CA ASP A 354 11.43 -37.58 5.79
C ASP A 354 11.49 -36.31 4.89
N LYS A 355 12.40 -36.36 3.92
CA LYS A 355 12.57 -35.33 2.87
C LYS A 355 11.43 -35.28 1.87
N ASN A 356 10.60 -36.33 1.76
CA ASN A 356 9.55 -36.39 0.73
C ASN A 356 8.19 -35.86 1.22
N LEU A 357 7.92 -35.89 2.53
CA LEU A 357 6.69 -35.31 3.11
C LEU A 357 6.82 -33.79 3.32
N SER A 358 8.02 -33.33 3.66
CA SER A 358 8.37 -31.91 3.82
C SER A 358 8.02 -31.10 2.57
N ASP A 359 8.46 -31.54 1.38
CA ASP A 359 8.24 -30.81 0.13
C ASP A 359 6.76 -30.81 -0.32
N TYR A 360 5.95 -31.80 0.08
CA TYR A 360 4.53 -31.86 -0.28
C TYR A 360 3.67 -30.94 0.61
N VAL A 361 3.92 -30.95 1.92
CA VAL A 361 3.23 -30.07 2.89
C VAL A 361 3.67 -28.61 2.72
N TYR A 362 4.95 -28.35 2.41
CA TYR A 362 5.45 -26.99 2.13
C TYR A 362 4.86 -26.38 0.85
N LYS A 363 4.54 -27.21 -0.17
CA LYS A 363 4.00 -26.71 -1.45
C LYS A 363 2.49 -26.48 -1.44
N HIS A 364 1.75 -27.12 -0.53
CA HIS A 364 0.28 -27.10 -0.56
C HIS A 364 -0.38 -26.28 0.57
N THR A 365 0.40 -25.60 1.42
CA THR A 365 -0.13 -24.75 2.51
C THR A 365 0.13 -23.24 2.34
N PHE A 366 0.75 -22.80 1.24
CA PHE A 366 1.05 -21.39 1.01
C PHE A 366 0.49 -20.91 -0.32
N ASP A 367 -0.83 -20.68 -0.34
CA ASP A 367 -1.43 -19.74 -1.28
C ASP A 367 -2.55 -18.98 -0.57
N CYS A 368 -2.79 -17.73 -1.01
CA CYS A 368 -3.78 -16.75 -0.53
C CYS A 368 -3.22 -15.62 0.39
N GLY A 369 -2.92 -14.48 -0.24
CA GLY A 369 -2.50 -13.19 0.36
C GLY A 369 -3.67 -12.29 0.80
N TRP A 370 -4.76 -12.87 1.30
CA TRP A 370 -5.84 -12.21 2.07
C TRP A 370 -5.93 -12.79 3.50
N THR A 371 -5.15 -13.83 3.78
CA THR A 371 -5.64 -14.92 4.62
C THR A 371 -5.27 -14.78 6.09
N LEU A 372 -4.15 -14.18 6.49
CA LEU A 372 -3.74 -14.40 7.88
C LEU A 372 -4.71 -13.79 8.91
N LEU A 373 -5.10 -12.52 8.80
CA LEU A 373 -6.01 -11.92 9.79
C LEU A 373 -7.49 -12.16 9.47
N ARG A 374 -7.92 -11.84 8.26
CA ARG A 374 -9.31 -12.06 7.83
C ARG A 374 -9.67 -13.54 7.87
N SER A 375 -8.84 -14.44 7.34
CA SER A 375 -9.14 -15.88 7.42
C SER A 375 -9.05 -16.39 8.84
N LEU A 376 -8.19 -15.83 9.70
CA LEU A 376 -8.19 -16.20 11.12
C LEU A 376 -9.51 -15.80 11.78
N MET A 377 -9.96 -14.55 11.62
CA MET A 377 -11.25 -14.10 12.13
C MET A 377 -12.39 -14.95 11.56
N GLU A 378 -12.41 -15.16 10.25
CA GLU A 378 -13.43 -15.96 9.57
C GLU A 378 -13.41 -17.42 10.03
N THR A 379 -12.23 -18.01 10.22
CA THR A 379 -12.07 -19.38 10.75
C THR A 379 -12.61 -19.45 12.17
N LYS A 380 -12.19 -18.53 13.05
CA LYS A 380 -12.66 -18.47 14.45
C LYS A 380 -14.18 -18.37 14.51
N LEU A 381 -14.76 -17.45 13.75
CA LEU A 381 -16.20 -17.26 13.64
C LEU A 381 -16.88 -18.55 13.15
N LYS A 382 -16.41 -19.13 12.04
CA LYS A 382 -16.95 -20.39 11.48
C LYS A 382 -16.83 -21.57 12.45
N THR A 383 -15.77 -21.63 13.25
CA THR A 383 -15.61 -22.67 14.30
C THR A 383 -16.51 -22.45 15.53
N GLY A 384 -17.29 -21.37 15.57
CA GLY A 384 -18.22 -21.06 16.66
C GLY A 384 -17.70 -20.05 17.68
N THR A 385 -16.47 -19.54 17.54
CA THR A 385 -15.89 -18.54 18.45
C THR A 385 -16.43 -17.15 18.13
N THR A 386 -17.03 -16.50 19.12
CA THR A 386 -17.49 -15.11 19.03
C THR A 386 -16.31 -14.16 19.23
N LEU A 387 -16.20 -13.12 18.41
CA LEU A 387 -15.16 -12.12 18.50
C LEU A 387 -15.76 -10.81 19.02
N ILE A 388 -15.29 -10.35 20.17
CA ILE A 388 -15.56 -9.01 20.68
C ILE A 388 -14.39 -8.12 20.28
N VAL A 389 -14.66 -7.02 19.60
CA VAL A 389 -13.62 -6.14 19.05
C VAL A 389 -13.77 -4.73 19.61
N ASP A 390 -12.74 -4.23 20.30
CA ASP A 390 -12.64 -2.84 20.73
C ASP A 390 -12.05 -2.00 19.59
N ARG A 391 -12.93 -1.21 18.94
CA ARG A 391 -12.72 -0.44 17.71
C ARG A 391 -12.46 -1.28 16.46
N TYR A 392 -12.90 -0.80 15.31
CA TYR A 392 -12.68 -1.43 14.02
C TYR A 392 -12.58 -0.37 12.91
N SER A 393 -12.99 -0.71 11.68
CA SER A 393 -12.98 0.18 10.51
C SER A 393 -13.70 1.52 10.73
N TYR A 394 -14.77 1.55 11.54
CA TYR A 394 -15.53 2.79 11.77
C TYR A 394 -14.72 3.85 12.51
N SER A 395 -13.95 3.46 13.54
CA SER A 395 -12.96 4.35 14.18
C SER A 395 -11.97 4.92 13.15
N GLY A 396 -11.43 4.08 12.27
CA GLY A 396 -10.48 4.52 11.23
C GLY A 396 -11.07 5.59 10.28
N VAL A 397 -12.33 5.42 9.88
CA VAL A 397 -13.04 6.38 9.02
C VAL A 397 -13.41 7.65 9.79
N ALA A 398 -14.07 7.53 10.95
CA ALA A 398 -14.56 8.69 11.70
C ALA A 398 -13.44 9.66 12.10
N PHE A 399 -12.29 9.13 12.56
CA PHE A 399 -11.15 9.96 12.94
C PHE A 399 -10.48 10.63 11.74
N SER A 400 -10.37 9.95 10.60
CA SER A 400 -9.77 10.52 9.39
C SER A 400 -10.68 11.54 8.72
N SER A 401 -11.99 11.27 8.64
CA SER A 401 -12.99 12.22 8.14
C SER A 401 -13.04 13.49 8.99
N ALA A 402 -12.91 13.37 10.32
CA ALA A 402 -12.84 14.53 11.21
C ALA A 402 -11.62 15.44 10.96
N LYS A 403 -10.57 14.93 10.32
CA LYS A 403 -9.40 15.70 9.85
C LYS A 403 -9.61 16.34 8.47
N GLY A 404 -10.71 16.02 7.79
CA GLY A 404 -11.07 16.56 6.48
C GLY A 404 -10.78 15.64 5.31
N LEU A 405 -10.46 14.36 5.55
CA LEU A 405 -10.41 13.36 4.47
C LEU A 405 -11.83 13.01 4.02
N GLY A 406 -12.01 12.67 2.75
CA GLY A 406 -13.34 12.34 2.23
C GLY A 406 -13.81 10.96 2.73
N ASP A 407 -15.07 10.86 3.17
CA ASP A 407 -15.64 9.63 3.74
C ASP A 407 -15.47 8.41 2.81
N GLU A 408 -15.78 8.57 1.53
CA GLU A 408 -15.63 7.50 0.53
C GLU A 408 -14.17 7.08 0.33
N TRP A 409 -13.23 8.03 0.42
CA TRP A 409 -11.80 7.72 0.37
C TRP A 409 -11.38 6.93 1.61
N CYS A 410 -11.88 7.30 2.79
CA CYS A 410 -11.58 6.62 4.03
C CYS A 410 -12.20 5.21 4.12
N LYS A 411 -13.37 4.99 3.51
CA LYS A 411 -14.01 3.67 3.48
C LYS A 411 -13.30 2.71 2.53
N ALA A 412 -12.72 3.20 1.45
CA ALA A 412 -12.25 2.35 0.37
C ALA A 412 -11.16 1.32 0.75
N PRO A 413 -10.14 1.65 1.58
CA PRO A 413 -9.15 0.68 2.06
C PRO A 413 -9.73 -0.46 2.89
N GLU A 414 -10.92 -0.27 3.48
CA GLU A 414 -11.59 -1.21 4.38
C GLU A 414 -12.63 -2.08 3.64
N ILE A 415 -12.95 -1.77 2.38
CA ILE A 415 -13.92 -2.52 1.58
C ILE A 415 -13.48 -3.98 1.49
N GLY A 416 -14.40 -4.87 1.85
CA GLY A 416 -14.17 -6.31 1.79
C GLY A 416 -13.71 -6.93 3.10
N LEU A 417 -13.45 -6.16 4.16
CA LEU A 417 -13.30 -6.72 5.52
C LEU A 417 -14.59 -7.41 6.00
N LEU A 418 -14.52 -8.14 7.11
CA LEU A 418 -15.72 -8.79 7.66
C LEU A 418 -16.66 -7.74 8.24
N ALA A 419 -17.93 -7.76 7.79
CA ALA A 419 -18.96 -6.90 8.35
C ALA A 419 -19.33 -7.39 9.77
N PRO A 420 -19.35 -6.50 10.77
CA PRO A 420 -19.83 -6.85 12.10
C PRO A 420 -21.29 -7.29 12.08
N ASP A 421 -21.61 -8.26 12.94
CA ASP A 421 -23.00 -8.67 13.16
C ASP A 421 -23.77 -7.66 13.99
N LEU A 422 -23.06 -6.96 14.86
CA LEU A 422 -23.56 -5.95 15.79
C LEU A 422 -22.47 -4.91 16.04
N VAL A 423 -22.84 -3.63 15.92
CA VAL A 423 -21.99 -2.50 16.30
C VAL A 423 -22.62 -1.83 17.52
N LEU A 424 -21.96 -1.90 18.66
CA LEU A 424 -22.36 -1.23 19.90
C LEU A 424 -21.69 0.13 19.96
N TYR A 425 -22.46 1.20 19.75
CA TYR A 425 -21.94 2.57 19.84
C TYR A 425 -22.22 3.13 21.23
N LEU A 426 -21.16 3.26 22.03
CA LEU A 426 -21.21 3.87 23.36
C LEU A 426 -21.22 5.40 23.23
N ASP A 427 -22.42 5.98 23.23
CA ASP A 427 -22.63 7.40 23.01
C ASP A 427 -22.39 8.20 24.28
N ILE A 428 -21.52 9.19 24.19
CA ILE A 428 -21.20 10.10 25.28
C ILE A 428 -20.94 11.48 24.70
N GLN A 429 -21.42 12.52 25.39
CA GLN A 429 -21.11 13.89 25.01
C GLN A 429 -19.60 14.14 25.18
N PRO A 430 -18.92 14.77 24.19
CA PRO A 430 -17.48 15.03 24.24
C PRO A 430 -17.02 15.73 25.53
N GLU A 431 -17.85 16.63 26.06
CA GLU A 431 -17.60 17.36 27.31
C GLU A 431 -17.54 16.40 28.51
N LYS A 432 -18.51 15.51 28.65
CA LYS A 432 -18.56 14.51 29.73
C LYS A 432 -17.44 13.48 29.59
N ALA A 433 -17.07 13.13 28.36
CA ALA A 433 -15.94 12.24 28.11
C ALA A 433 -14.61 12.86 28.58
N ALA A 434 -14.45 14.17 28.40
CA ALA A 434 -13.26 14.91 28.83
C ALA A 434 -13.13 15.03 30.36
N GLU A 435 -14.25 14.97 31.10
CA GLU A 435 -14.26 14.97 32.57
C GLU A 435 -13.71 13.65 33.16
N ARG A 436 -13.70 12.55 32.40
CA ARG A 436 -13.13 11.27 32.84
C ARG A 436 -11.60 11.40 32.93
N GLY A 437 -10.98 10.87 33.98
CA GLY A 437 -9.57 11.11 34.32
C GLY A 437 -8.55 10.73 33.23
N GLY A 438 -7.47 11.49 33.13
CA GLY A 438 -6.33 11.24 32.22
C GLY A 438 -6.42 11.87 30.82
N TYR A 439 -7.31 12.84 30.59
CA TYR A 439 -7.59 13.42 29.25
C TYR A 439 -6.47 14.34 28.78
N GLY A 440 -6.12 14.22 27.50
CA GLY A 440 -5.14 15.06 26.83
C GLY A 440 -3.75 14.44 26.69
N ALA A 441 -3.59 13.14 26.97
CA ALA A 441 -2.30 12.46 26.87
C ALA A 441 -1.97 12.01 25.44
N GLU A 442 -2.98 11.69 24.63
CA GLU A 442 -2.82 11.29 23.23
C GLU A 442 -3.26 12.39 22.25
N LYS A 443 -2.76 12.32 21.02
CA LYS A 443 -2.90 13.35 19.96
C LYS A 443 -4.33 13.78 19.67
N TYR A 444 -5.30 12.87 19.80
CA TYR A 444 -6.70 13.11 19.44
C TYR A 444 -7.58 13.44 20.63
N GLU A 445 -7.05 13.47 21.85
CA GLU A 445 -7.80 13.85 23.06
C GLU A 445 -7.90 15.38 23.16
N GLN A 446 -8.53 15.99 22.15
CA GLN A 446 -8.86 17.40 22.08
C GLN A 446 -10.37 17.56 21.88
N LEU A 447 -11.02 18.38 22.71
CA LEU A 447 -12.49 18.49 22.75
C LEU A 447 -13.10 18.86 21.39
N GLU A 448 -12.53 19.87 20.72
CA GLU A 448 -13.01 20.30 19.40
C GLU A 448 -12.88 19.20 18.34
N PHE A 449 -11.80 18.42 18.40
CA PHE A 449 -11.59 17.31 17.50
C PHE A 449 -12.58 16.17 17.78
N GLN A 450 -12.79 15.81 19.05
CA GLN A 450 -13.76 14.78 19.44
C GLN A 450 -15.20 15.15 19.06
N ARG A 451 -15.58 16.45 19.08
CA ARG A 451 -16.87 16.91 18.55
C ARG A 451 -17.03 16.60 17.05
N LYS A 452 -15.98 16.80 16.25
CA LYS A 452 -16.00 16.45 14.82
C LYS A 452 -16.09 14.94 14.63
N VAL A 453 -15.33 14.17 15.40
CA VAL A 453 -15.39 12.70 15.37
C VAL A 453 -16.80 12.19 15.70
N ALA A 454 -17.47 12.78 16.70
CA ALA A 454 -18.85 12.43 17.07
C ALA A 454 -19.82 12.65 15.90
N GLN A 455 -19.69 13.76 15.17
CA GLN A 455 -20.49 14.04 13.98
C GLN A 455 -20.21 13.02 12.87
N CYS A 456 -18.95 12.65 12.65
CA CYS A 456 -18.59 11.63 11.66
C CYS A 456 -19.20 10.27 12.01
N TYR A 457 -19.21 9.87 13.28
CA TYR A 457 -19.86 8.61 13.69
C TYR A 457 -21.35 8.59 13.36
N GLN A 458 -22.08 9.69 13.59
CA GLN A 458 -23.51 9.77 13.28
C GLN A 458 -23.83 9.49 11.80
N VAL A 459 -22.91 9.85 10.89
CA VAL A 459 -23.05 9.60 9.44
C VAL A 459 -22.77 8.14 9.07
N LEU A 460 -22.01 7.41 9.89
CA LEU A 460 -21.63 6.01 9.65
C LEU A 460 -22.67 5.00 10.15
N HIS A 461 -23.72 5.45 10.85
CA HIS A 461 -24.73 4.56 11.41
C HIS A 461 -25.51 3.83 10.32
N ASP A 462 -25.63 2.52 10.47
CA ASP A 462 -26.50 1.66 9.66
C ASP A 462 -27.37 0.76 10.54
N ALA A 463 -28.12 -0.16 9.93
CA ALA A 463 -29.05 -1.05 10.65
C ALA A 463 -28.38 -1.98 11.69
N SER A 464 -27.06 -2.22 11.57
CA SER A 464 -26.29 -3.04 12.53
C SER A 464 -25.95 -2.31 13.83
N TRP A 465 -26.18 -0.98 13.89
CA TRP A 465 -25.80 -0.15 15.03
C TRP A 465 -26.84 -0.19 16.14
N LYS A 466 -26.36 -0.33 17.38
CA LYS A 466 -27.12 -0.13 18.61
C LYS A 466 -26.44 0.94 19.44
N ILE A 467 -27.15 2.04 19.64
CA ILE A 467 -26.67 3.19 20.40
C ILE A 467 -26.98 2.93 21.88
N VAL A 468 -25.96 3.06 22.73
CA VAL A 468 -26.08 2.87 24.18
C VAL A 468 -25.59 4.13 24.87
N ASP A 469 -26.42 4.71 25.73
CA ASP A 469 -26.08 5.92 26.48
C ASP A 469 -25.00 5.60 27.53
N ALA A 470 -23.78 6.02 27.24
CA ALA A 470 -22.62 5.78 28.08
C ALA A 470 -22.51 6.76 29.26
N CYS A 471 -23.51 7.62 29.49
CA CYS A 471 -23.62 8.43 30.71
C CYS A 471 -24.23 7.65 31.89
N GLN A 472 -24.80 6.48 31.66
CA GLN A 472 -25.42 5.64 32.68
C GLN A 472 -24.37 4.98 33.59
N PRO A 473 -24.76 4.46 34.77
CA PRO A 473 -23.89 3.62 35.61
C PRO A 473 -23.32 2.44 34.83
N ILE A 474 -22.09 2.02 35.18
CA ILE A 474 -21.36 0.99 34.42
C ILE A 474 -22.10 -0.36 34.40
N GLU A 475 -22.82 -0.68 35.49
CA GLU A 475 -23.63 -1.90 35.64
C GLU A 475 -24.87 -1.89 34.74
N ASP A 476 -25.52 -0.73 34.57
CA ASP A 476 -26.70 -0.59 33.71
C ASP A 476 -26.32 -0.70 32.23
N ILE A 477 -25.19 -0.09 31.86
CA ILE A 477 -24.60 -0.23 30.52
C ILE A 477 -24.24 -1.70 30.28
N GLU A 478 -23.57 -2.34 31.24
CA GLU A 478 -23.17 -3.74 31.13
C GLU A 478 -24.37 -4.64 30.86
N LYS A 479 -25.46 -4.50 31.63
CA LYS A 479 -26.68 -5.30 31.44
C LYS A 479 -27.29 -5.12 30.05
N GLN A 480 -27.38 -3.88 29.56
CA GLN A 480 -27.90 -3.61 28.21
C GLN A 480 -27.03 -4.24 27.13
N LEU A 481 -25.72 -4.13 27.25
CA LEU A 481 -24.80 -4.74 26.29
C LEU A 481 -24.89 -6.27 26.31
N GLN A 482 -25.00 -6.88 27.49
CA GLN A 482 -25.16 -8.33 27.64
C GLN A 482 -26.41 -8.83 26.90
N GLU A 483 -27.55 -8.15 27.06
CA GLU A 483 -28.81 -8.49 26.39
C GLU A 483 -28.67 -8.43 24.85
N LEU A 484 -28.16 -7.30 24.33
CA LEU A 484 -27.98 -7.10 22.88
C LEU A 484 -26.99 -8.09 22.25
N VAL A 485 -25.88 -8.36 22.95
CA VAL A 485 -24.85 -9.28 22.47
C VAL A 485 -25.36 -10.72 22.48
N LEU A 486 -26.07 -11.13 23.53
CA LEU A 486 -26.61 -12.48 23.62
C LEU A 486 -27.63 -12.73 22.50
N GLU A 487 -28.52 -11.77 22.23
CA GLU A 487 -29.45 -11.85 21.09
C GLU A 487 -28.71 -12.02 19.75
N CYS A 488 -27.63 -11.25 19.54
CA CYS A 488 -26.80 -11.33 18.34
C CYS A 488 -26.09 -12.69 18.20
N VAL A 489 -25.49 -13.20 19.28
CA VAL A 489 -24.83 -14.52 19.32
C VAL A 489 -25.84 -15.61 18.97
N MET A 490 -27.03 -15.58 19.58
CA MET A 490 -28.10 -16.54 19.27
C MET A 490 -28.56 -16.47 17.81
N ALA A 491 -28.65 -15.27 17.22
CA ALA A 491 -29.00 -15.12 15.81
C ALA A 491 -27.92 -15.72 14.87
N CYS A 492 -26.64 -15.58 15.22
CA CYS A 492 -25.53 -16.17 14.46
C CYS A 492 -25.51 -17.70 14.57
N GLN A 493 -25.79 -18.24 15.76
CA GLN A 493 -25.94 -19.68 15.97
C GLN A 493 -27.14 -20.28 15.21
N LYS A 494 -28.19 -19.48 14.98
CA LYS A 494 -29.33 -19.85 14.12
C LYS A 494 -29.03 -19.74 12.62
N GLY A 495 -27.80 -19.41 12.24
CA GLY A 495 -27.33 -19.48 10.86
C GLY A 495 -27.31 -18.16 10.08
N LYS A 496 -27.22 -17.01 10.76
CA LYS A 496 -26.93 -15.73 10.08
C LYS A 496 -25.59 -15.82 9.33
N PRO A 497 -25.52 -15.59 8.01
CA PRO A 497 -24.26 -15.70 7.26
C PRO A 497 -23.29 -14.56 7.60
N LEU A 498 -22.00 -14.75 7.31
CA LEU A 498 -21.01 -13.66 7.32
C LEU A 498 -21.22 -12.76 6.11
N ALA A 499 -21.00 -11.46 6.28
CA ALA A 499 -21.09 -10.47 5.21
C ALA A 499 -19.77 -9.70 5.07
N ASN A 500 -19.61 -9.01 3.94
CA ASN A 500 -18.46 -8.17 3.66
C ASN A 500 -18.81 -6.70 3.89
N LEU A 501 -17.99 -6.03 4.68
CA LEU A 501 -18.12 -4.63 5.04
C LEU A 501 -18.07 -3.75 3.78
N TRP A 502 -19.10 -2.90 3.62
CA TRP A 502 -19.26 -1.93 2.53
C TRP A 502 -19.13 -2.48 1.11
N SER A 503 -19.46 -3.77 0.92
CA SER A 503 -19.42 -4.42 -0.40
C SER A 503 -20.35 -3.76 -1.42
N GLU A 504 -21.45 -3.14 -0.99
CA GLU A 504 -22.40 -2.44 -1.86
C GLU A 504 -21.80 -1.23 -2.61
N LEU A 505 -20.74 -0.61 -2.05
CA LEU A 505 -20.06 0.52 -2.69
C LEU A 505 -19.30 0.12 -3.97
N THR A 506 -19.07 -1.18 -4.18
CA THR A 506 -18.39 -1.68 -5.39
C THR A 506 -19.32 -1.73 -6.62
N ASN A 507 -20.64 -1.74 -6.43
CA ASN A 507 -21.63 -1.88 -7.52
C ASN A 507 -22.05 -0.55 -8.17
N ILE A 508 -21.60 0.59 -7.66
CA ILE A 508 -21.99 1.92 -8.17
C ILE A 508 -21.34 2.22 -9.56
N GLY A 509 -20.46 1.34 -10.05
CA GLY A 509 -19.83 1.44 -11.38
C GLY A 509 -20.52 0.67 -12.52
N GLN A 510 -21.54 -0.15 -12.22
CA GLN A 510 -22.20 -1.02 -13.21
C GLN A 510 -23.70 -1.11 -12.90
N ASP A 511 -24.47 -0.05 -13.20
CA ASP A 511 -25.84 -0.18 -13.70
C ASP A 511 -26.38 1.21 -14.13
N ASN A 512 -26.96 1.24 -15.33
CA ASN A 512 -27.80 2.29 -15.93
C ASN A 512 -27.18 3.66 -16.26
N VAL A 513 -26.31 3.70 -17.28
CA VAL A 513 -26.33 4.84 -18.22
C VAL A 513 -27.25 4.46 -19.37
N SER A 514 -28.54 4.74 -19.20
CA SER A 514 -29.42 4.91 -20.35
C SER A 514 -28.85 6.03 -21.21
N HIS A 515 -28.52 5.69 -22.45
CA HIS A 515 -28.35 6.65 -23.53
C HIS A 515 -29.57 7.60 -23.54
N ASP A 516 -29.30 8.87 -23.83
CA ASP A 516 -30.27 9.95 -24.07
C ASP A 516 -30.82 10.67 -22.83
N THR A 517 -30.04 11.61 -22.27
CA THR A 517 -30.53 12.96 -21.89
C THR A 517 -29.38 13.84 -21.38
N PHE A 518 -28.61 14.43 -22.30
CA PHE A 518 -27.91 15.70 -22.04
C PHE A 518 -27.86 16.49 -23.36
N ALA A 519 -29.05 16.86 -23.84
CA ALA A 519 -29.24 17.95 -24.76
C ALA A 519 -29.95 19.08 -24.03
N ASN A 520 -29.46 20.29 -24.26
CA ASN A 520 -30.03 21.59 -23.90
C ASN A 520 -29.98 21.97 -22.42
N LEU A 521 -28.98 22.78 -22.09
CA LEU A 521 -29.15 24.03 -21.34
C LEU A 521 -28.08 25.00 -21.83
N GLU A 522 -28.38 25.69 -22.94
CA GLU A 522 -27.64 26.84 -23.45
C GLU A 522 -27.58 27.96 -22.39
N ARG A 523 -26.43 28.62 -22.28
CA ARG A 523 -26.27 29.83 -21.45
C ARG A 523 -26.91 31.03 -22.15
N PRO A 524 -27.52 31.99 -21.42
CA PRO A 524 -28.05 33.20 -22.01
C PRO A 524 -26.94 34.15 -22.48
N LEU A 525 -27.18 34.73 -23.66
CA LEU A 525 -26.52 35.91 -24.21
C LEU A 525 -27.06 37.18 -23.56
N ASP A 526 -26.18 38.09 -23.13
CA ASP A 526 -26.29 39.56 -23.36
C ASP A 526 -25.05 40.29 -22.78
N LYS A 527 -24.23 40.92 -23.63
CA LYS A 527 -24.17 42.37 -23.99
C LYS A 527 -23.24 43.23 -23.12
N ARG A 528 -22.11 43.63 -23.72
CA ARG A 528 -21.64 45.03 -23.88
C ARG A 528 -20.41 45.05 -24.83
N VAL A 529 -20.60 45.42 -26.11
CA VAL A 529 -20.29 46.73 -26.76
C VAL A 529 -18.76 46.93 -26.94
N GLU A 530 -18.15 46.66 -28.10
CA GLU A 530 -18.06 47.49 -29.35
C GLU A 530 -17.13 48.71 -29.14
N LYS A 531 -15.98 48.92 -29.81
CA LYS A 531 -15.69 49.17 -31.25
C LYS A 531 -14.15 49.38 -31.33
N GLU A 532 -13.39 48.92 -32.33
CA GLU A 532 -13.10 49.61 -33.60
C GLU A 532 -12.31 48.70 -34.56
N ARG A 533 -12.48 48.93 -35.88
CA ARG A 533 -11.94 48.17 -37.02
C ARG A 533 -11.04 49.07 -37.89
N VAL A 534 -10.28 48.39 -38.79
CA VAL A 534 -9.69 48.82 -40.09
C VAL A 534 -8.20 49.25 -39.98
N SER A 535 -7.20 48.79 -40.77
CA SER A 535 -7.06 48.36 -42.20
C SER A 535 -5.92 47.32 -42.36
N LYS A 536 -6.04 46.25 -43.15
CA LYS A 536 -5.75 46.01 -44.60
C LYS A 536 -4.29 46.24 -45.12
N ARG A 537 -3.60 45.11 -45.30
CA ARG A 537 -2.88 44.56 -46.50
C ARG A 537 -1.55 45.15 -47.04
N LYS A 538 -0.62 44.19 -47.26
CA LYS A 538 0.37 43.98 -48.36
C LYS A 538 1.70 44.76 -48.33
N ASN A 539 2.84 44.05 -48.29
CA ASN A 539 3.60 43.61 -49.48
C ASN A 539 4.85 42.80 -49.12
N GLU A 540 5.20 41.89 -50.03
CA GLU A 540 6.45 41.12 -50.11
C GLU A 540 7.60 41.96 -50.70
N ASP A 541 8.80 41.53 -50.32
CA ASP A 541 10.11 41.62 -50.97
C ASP A 541 11.03 42.85 -50.87
N ASN A 542 12.27 42.45 -50.53
CA ASN A 542 13.60 42.99 -50.80
C ASN A 542 14.18 44.06 -49.86
N MET A 543 15.18 43.64 -49.07
CA MET A 543 16.58 44.06 -49.28
C MET A 543 17.56 43.23 -48.44
N SER A 544 18.38 42.47 -49.16
CA SER A 544 19.66 41.88 -48.73
C SER A 544 20.69 42.98 -48.40
N TYR A 545 21.59 42.67 -47.44
CA TYR A 545 23.06 42.84 -47.48
C TYR A 545 23.67 43.35 -46.16
N LYS A 546 24.30 42.40 -45.45
CA LYS A 546 25.50 42.48 -44.58
C LYS A 546 25.38 41.31 -43.58
N PHE A 547 26.17 40.24 -43.60
CA PHE A 547 27.63 40.20 -43.63
C PHE A 547 28.09 38.80 -44.09
N THR A 548 28.61 38.69 -45.31
CA THR A 548 29.49 37.60 -45.73
C THR A 548 30.93 38.05 -45.46
N GLY A 549 31.46 37.72 -44.29
CA GLY A 549 32.82 38.13 -43.89
C GLY A 549 33.58 37.23 -42.92
N ILE A 550 33.00 36.11 -42.45
CA ILE A 550 33.69 35.26 -41.46
C ILE A 550 33.43 33.78 -41.76
N LEU A 551 33.81 33.31 -42.95
CA LEU A 551 33.72 31.88 -43.29
C LEU A 551 34.94 31.29 -44.01
N ASN A 552 36.10 31.97 -44.04
CA ASN A 552 37.34 31.41 -44.63
C ASN A 552 38.53 31.42 -43.66
N GLY A 553 38.29 31.26 -42.35
CA GLY A 553 39.36 31.22 -41.32
C GLY A 553 39.25 30.08 -40.30
N ILE A 554 38.36 29.09 -40.51
CA ILE A 554 38.08 28.03 -39.53
C ILE A 554 38.23 26.64 -40.16
N GLU A 555 39.29 26.42 -40.93
CA GLU A 555 39.66 25.06 -41.36
C GLU A 555 41.07 24.62 -40.97
N GLU A 556 41.92 25.50 -40.44
CA GLU A 556 43.26 25.10 -39.99
C GLU A 556 43.42 24.98 -38.46
N GLY A 557 42.48 25.51 -37.66
CA GLY A 557 42.51 25.44 -36.19
C GLY A 557 41.88 24.20 -35.55
N LYS A 558 41.24 23.31 -36.33
CA LYS A 558 40.53 22.14 -35.78
C LYS A 558 41.43 20.93 -35.49
N LYS A 559 42.59 20.80 -36.13
CA LYS A 559 43.44 19.59 -35.97
C LYS A 559 44.30 19.58 -34.71
N THR A 560 44.48 20.71 -34.02
CA THR A 560 45.25 20.81 -32.77
C THR A 560 44.38 20.61 -31.52
N ASN A 561 43.10 21.00 -31.55
CA ASN A 561 42.20 20.86 -30.40
C ASN A 561 41.72 19.43 -30.14
N ASP A 562 41.53 18.61 -31.17
CA ASP A 562 40.99 17.25 -31.00
C ASP A 562 41.94 16.34 -30.20
N LYS A 563 43.26 16.56 -30.31
CA LYS A 563 44.27 15.80 -29.54
C LYS A 563 44.34 16.23 -28.07
N GLU A 564 44.11 17.50 -27.76
CA GLU A 564 44.06 17.98 -26.38
C GLU A 564 42.77 17.54 -25.68
N ILE A 565 41.64 17.50 -26.40
CA ILE A 565 40.37 16.98 -25.90
C ILE A 565 40.46 15.48 -25.59
N GLU A 566 41.11 14.69 -26.46
CA GLU A 566 41.29 13.23 -26.22
C GLU A 566 42.14 12.95 -24.96
N ILE A 567 43.15 13.79 -24.69
CA ILE A 567 44.00 13.68 -23.49
C ILE A 567 43.20 14.09 -22.24
N LEU A 568 42.40 15.16 -22.33
CA LEU A 568 41.54 15.61 -21.23
C LEU A 568 40.43 14.58 -20.91
N GLU A 569 39.82 13.96 -21.92
CA GLU A 569 38.81 12.91 -21.73
C GLU A 569 39.41 11.66 -21.06
N LYS A 570 40.60 11.23 -21.48
CA LYS A 570 41.31 10.10 -20.85
C LYS A 570 41.70 10.38 -19.40
N THR A 571 42.07 11.61 -19.08
CA THR A 571 42.43 12.01 -17.71
C THR A 571 41.17 12.12 -16.82
N CYS A 572 40.06 12.64 -17.36
CA CYS A 572 38.78 12.74 -16.65
C CYS A 572 38.16 11.36 -16.35
N LEU A 573 38.28 10.40 -17.28
CA LEU A 573 37.84 9.01 -17.07
C LEU A 573 38.66 8.31 -15.97
N GLN A 574 39.98 8.56 -15.90
CA GLN A 574 40.82 8.00 -14.84
C GLN A 574 40.52 8.58 -13.45
N GLU A 575 40.15 9.86 -13.35
CA GLU A 575 39.72 10.48 -12.08
C GLU A 575 38.34 9.99 -11.62
N GLN A 576 37.40 9.78 -12.56
CA GLN A 576 36.06 9.24 -12.25
C GLN A 576 36.10 7.79 -11.74
N ASP A 577 36.98 6.96 -12.30
CA ASP A 577 37.18 5.57 -11.83
C ASP A 577 37.80 5.52 -10.43
N GLN A 578 38.74 6.41 -10.11
CA GLN A 578 39.32 6.49 -8.76
C GLN A 578 38.30 6.94 -7.71
N ASP A 579 37.41 7.87 -8.05
CA ASP A 579 36.35 8.34 -7.15
C ASP A 579 35.24 7.28 -6.96
N PHE A 580 34.94 6.49 -7.99
CA PHE A 580 34.02 5.37 -7.87
C PHE A 580 34.55 4.29 -6.93
N VAL A 581 35.83 3.91 -7.06
CA VAL A 581 36.50 2.94 -6.18
C VAL A 581 36.56 3.44 -4.73
N LYS A 582 36.85 4.73 -4.50
CA LYS A 582 36.82 5.34 -3.16
C LYS A 582 35.42 5.31 -2.54
N LYS A 583 34.37 5.63 -3.33
CA LYS A 583 32.97 5.56 -2.85
C LYS A 583 32.53 4.14 -2.53
N GLU A 584 32.94 3.15 -3.32
CA GLU A 584 32.63 1.74 -3.06
C GLU A 584 33.34 1.22 -1.80
N GLN A 585 34.61 1.63 -1.58
CA GLN A 585 35.36 1.30 -0.36
C GLN A 585 34.73 1.95 0.88
N GLU A 586 34.26 3.19 0.79
CA GLU A 586 33.57 3.86 1.89
C GLU A 586 32.22 3.23 2.20
N GLN A 587 31.44 2.83 1.18
CA GLN A 587 30.19 2.08 1.38
C GLN A 587 30.43 0.72 2.05
N LYS A 588 31.49 0.00 1.68
CA LYS A 588 31.89 -1.25 2.35
C LYS A 588 32.26 -1.01 3.81
N ARG A 589 32.97 0.09 4.12
CA ARG A 589 33.26 0.49 5.51
C ARG A 589 32.00 0.80 6.32
N ILE A 590 31.05 1.54 5.76
CA ILE A 590 29.78 1.85 6.41
C ILE A 590 28.98 0.58 6.69
N ARG A 591 28.95 -0.36 5.73
CA ARG A 591 28.27 -1.65 5.88
C ARG A 591 28.87 -2.49 7.01
N MET A 592 30.20 -2.63 7.06
CA MET A 592 30.87 -3.34 8.15
C MET A 592 30.60 -2.68 9.50
N LYS A 593 30.60 -1.35 9.60
CA LYS A 593 30.26 -0.64 10.84
C LYS A 593 28.83 -0.94 11.31
N LYS A 594 27.86 -0.98 10.38
CA LYS A 594 26.46 -1.32 10.70
C LYS A 594 26.30 -2.78 11.15
N GLU A 595 26.98 -3.71 10.48
CA GLU A 595 26.97 -5.13 10.87
C GLU A 595 27.58 -5.32 12.27
N GLN A 596 28.69 -4.65 12.57
CA GLN A 596 29.30 -4.65 13.92
C GLN A 596 28.40 -4.00 14.99
N GLU A 597 27.68 -2.94 14.65
CA GLU A 597 26.74 -2.30 15.58
C GLU A 597 25.52 -3.19 15.86
N GLN A 598 25.02 -3.88 14.85
CA GLN A 598 23.91 -4.83 14.98
C GLN A 598 24.32 -6.06 15.81
N GLU A 599 25.53 -6.57 15.63
CA GLU A 599 26.09 -7.64 16.45
C GLU A 599 26.26 -7.20 17.92
N ARG A 600 26.73 -5.96 18.15
CA ARG A 600 26.80 -5.38 19.51
C ARG A 600 25.43 -5.29 20.18
N LEU A 601 24.39 -4.90 19.43
CA LEU A 601 23.02 -4.84 19.95
C LEU A 601 22.48 -6.24 20.32
N CYS A 602 22.77 -7.26 19.50
CA CYS A 602 22.40 -8.64 19.79
C CYS A 602 23.06 -9.14 21.09
N ILE A 603 24.38 -8.93 21.23
CA ILE A 603 25.13 -9.28 22.44
C ILE A 603 24.61 -8.52 23.66
N MET A 604 24.21 -7.26 23.50
CA MET A 604 23.65 -6.46 24.59
C MET A 604 22.27 -7.00 25.04
N GLN A 605 21.43 -7.42 24.11
CA GLN A 605 20.13 -8.03 24.43
C GLN A 605 20.29 -9.38 25.14
N GLU A 606 21.20 -10.23 24.67
CA GLU A 606 21.52 -11.51 25.33
C GLU A 606 22.06 -11.31 26.75
N LYS A 607 22.93 -10.32 26.95
CA LYS A 607 23.41 -9.96 28.30
C LYS A 607 22.28 -9.51 29.22
N LEU A 608 21.36 -8.68 28.72
CA LEU A 608 20.21 -8.22 29.49
C LEU A 608 19.30 -9.39 29.90
N GLN A 609 19.05 -10.34 28.99
CA GLN A 609 18.28 -11.55 29.30
C GLN A 609 18.99 -12.41 30.34
N MET A 610 20.30 -12.60 30.22
CA MET A 610 21.09 -13.36 31.20
C MET A 610 21.11 -12.69 32.58
N GLU A 611 21.14 -11.35 32.64
CA GLU A 611 21.02 -10.61 33.91
C GLU A 611 19.63 -10.76 34.53
N GLN A 612 18.57 -10.71 33.72
CA GLN A 612 17.19 -10.97 34.18
C GLN A 612 17.05 -12.38 34.76
N LEU A 613 17.58 -13.40 34.10
CA LEU A 613 17.55 -14.79 34.59
C LEU A 613 18.31 -14.94 35.91
N LYS A 614 19.48 -14.32 36.05
CA LYS A 614 20.24 -14.31 37.31
C LYS A 614 19.47 -13.62 38.44
N GLU A 615 18.75 -12.56 38.13
CA GLU A 615 17.93 -11.86 39.12
C GLU A 615 16.73 -12.69 39.57
N GLU A 616 16.05 -13.34 38.63
CA GLU A 616 14.99 -14.29 38.95
C GLU A 616 15.48 -15.45 39.81
N GLU A 617 16.65 -16.02 39.50
CA GLU A 617 17.28 -17.05 40.34
C GLU A 617 17.61 -16.55 41.74
N ARG A 618 18.12 -15.31 41.86
CA ARG A 618 18.36 -14.69 43.17
C ARG A 618 17.06 -14.54 43.97
N ILE A 619 15.98 -14.10 43.33
CA ILE A 619 14.67 -13.94 43.98
C ILE A 619 14.12 -15.29 44.45
N ILE A 620 14.25 -16.35 43.64
CA ILE A 620 13.83 -17.71 44.02
C ILE A 620 14.64 -18.24 45.21
N MET A 621 15.95 -17.99 45.24
CA MET A 621 16.87 -18.54 46.24
C MET A 621 17.01 -17.67 47.51
N MET A 622 16.30 -16.54 47.58
CA MET A 622 16.39 -15.60 48.70
C MET A 622 15.68 -16.15 49.95
N ASP A 623 16.39 -16.19 51.07
CA ASP A 623 15.80 -16.48 52.38
C ASP A 623 15.02 -15.27 52.91
N THR A 624 13.70 -15.44 53.06
CA THR A 624 12.78 -14.37 53.49
C THR A 624 12.48 -14.39 54.99
N SER A 625 13.04 -15.34 55.76
CA SER A 625 12.73 -15.54 57.18
C SER A 625 13.08 -14.34 58.08
N SER A 626 14.06 -13.53 57.67
CA SER A 626 14.54 -12.34 58.39
C SER A 626 13.86 -11.02 57.98
N LEU A 627 12.93 -11.06 57.02
CA LEU A 627 12.26 -9.87 56.47
C LEU A 627 10.95 -9.54 57.20
N SER A 628 10.47 -8.29 57.04
CA SER A 628 9.16 -7.90 57.56
C SER A 628 8.02 -8.61 56.83
N GLN A 629 6.84 -8.72 57.46
CA GLN A 629 5.69 -9.47 56.94
C GLN A 629 5.24 -9.00 55.54
N ILE A 630 5.25 -7.69 55.27
CA ILE A 630 4.90 -7.11 53.97
C ILE A 630 5.95 -7.49 52.89
N GLN A 631 7.23 -7.53 53.27
CA GLN A 631 8.30 -7.91 52.35
C GLN A 631 8.28 -9.42 52.06
N GLN A 632 7.97 -10.24 53.06
CA GLN A 632 7.77 -11.68 52.89
C GLN A 632 6.65 -11.96 51.89
N GLU A 633 5.53 -11.26 52.01
CA GLU A 633 4.38 -11.41 51.10
C GLU A 633 4.73 -10.96 49.66
N TYR A 634 5.47 -9.85 49.52
CA TYR A 634 5.97 -9.39 48.22
C TYR A 634 6.90 -10.41 47.54
N PHE A 635 7.92 -10.92 48.25
CA PHE A 635 8.84 -11.89 47.69
C PHE A 635 8.17 -13.24 47.43
N HIS A 636 7.24 -13.66 48.29
CA HIS A 636 6.44 -14.86 48.07
C HIS A 636 5.60 -14.76 46.80
N GLN A 637 4.90 -13.64 46.61
CA GLN A 637 4.13 -13.39 45.38
C GLN A 637 5.05 -13.41 44.15
N ARG A 638 6.22 -12.77 44.26
CA ARG A 638 7.18 -12.71 43.15
C ARG A 638 7.78 -14.08 42.82
N GLN A 639 8.09 -14.90 43.81
CA GLN A 639 8.55 -16.28 43.63
C GLN A 639 7.47 -17.14 42.95
N MET A 640 6.21 -16.98 43.35
CA MET A 640 5.08 -17.71 42.75
C MET A 640 4.84 -17.29 41.29
N ASP A 641 4.95 -16.00 40.97
CA ASP A 641 4.83 -15.50 39.60
C ASP A 641 5.94 -16.07 38.70
N ILE A 642 7.20 -16.07 39.19
CA ILE A 642 8.33 -16.65 38.45
C ILE A 642 8.14 -18.16 38.23
N LEU A 643 7.70 -18.89 39.26
CA LEU A 643 7.45 -20.34 39.17
C LEU A 643 6.28 -20.67 38.24
N ARG A 644 5.20 -19.88 38.23
CA ARG A 644 4.08 -20.05 37.28
C ARG A 644 4.53 -19.84 35.85
N ASN A 645 5.32 -18.80 35.59
CA ASN A 645 5.85 -18.52 34.26
C ASN A 645 6.78 -19.65 33.79
N ARG A 646 7.64 -20.19 34.68
CA ARG A 646 8.49 -21.36 34.39
C ARG A 646 7.67 -22.64 34.16
N ARG A 647 6.61 -22.87 34.93
CA ARG A 647 5.73 -24.05 34.77
C ARG A 647 4.93 -23.98 33.47
N SER A 648 4.44 -22.81 33.09
CA SER A 648 3.78 -22.59 31.79
C SER A 648 4.71 -22.92 30.60
N LEU A 649 5.99 -22.58 30.71
CA LEU A 649 7.01 -22.94 29.71
C LEU A 649 7.31 -24.45 29.67
N VAL A 650 7.27 -25.14 30.82
CA VAL A 650 7.49 -26.60 30.90
C VAL A 650 6.26 -27.38 30.43
N GLU A 651 5.04 -26.97 30.81
CA GLU A 651 3.80 -27.59 30.35
C GLU A 651 3.62 -27.43 28.83
N GLN A 652 4.02 -26.30 28.26
CA GLN A 652 4.08 -26.12 26.80
C GLN A 652 5.08 -27.08 26.14
N ASN A 653 6.19 -27.40 26.81
CA ASN A 653 7.19 -28.36 26.31
C ASN A 653 6.81 -29.84 26.54
N GLU A 654 6.06 -30.17 27.60
CA GLU A 654 5.58 -31.53 27.87
C GLU A 654 4.38 -31.92 27.00
N ILE A 655 3.45 -30.99 26.77
CA ILE A 655 2.37 -31.16 25.79
C ILE A 655 2.97 -31.36 24.39
N TYR A 656 4.05 -30.67 24.07
CA TYR A 656 4.80 -30.85 22.83
C TYR A 656 5.40 -32.26 22.72
N CYS A 657 6.05 -32.79 23.77
CA CYS A 657 6.61 -34.15 23.78
C CYS A 657 5.54 -35.25 23.68
N GLN A 658 4.34 -35.04 24.22
CA GLN A 658 3.22 -35.99 24.12
C GLN A 658 2.53 -35.98 22.76
N ILE A 659 2.60 -34.87 22.02
CA ILE A 659 2.05 -34.76 20.65
C ILE A 659 3.03 -35.32 19.61
N THR A 660 4.32 -35.42 19.93
CA THR A 660 5.38 -35.91 19.03
C THR A 660 5.74 -37.40 19.17
N ASN A 661 5.16 -38.12 20.13
CA ASN A 661 5.20 -39.60 20.25
C ASN A 661 3.85 -40.17 19.79
#